data_AF-A0A448YSK1-F1
#
_entry.id   AF-A0A448YSK1-F1
#
_cell.length_a   1.000
_cell.length_b   1.000
_cell.length_c   1.000
_cell.angle_alpha   90.00
_cell.angle_beta   90.00
_cell.angle_gamma   90.00
#
_symmetry.space_group_name_H-M   'P 1'
#
loop_
_entity.id
_entity.type
_entity.pdbx_description
1 polymer ?
#
loop_
_entity_poly.entity_id
_entity_poly.type
_entity_poly.pdbx_seq_one_letter_code
_entity_poly.pdbx_strand_id
1 'polypeptide(L)'
;MSDNSNELEKLRRIIRRLDEKLRSLTEELKVQQSKLSESKEQNNESTKLADSLSDELERRTVEVHSLSVENDDFKSQLKALSDEHLSLTKKYTEVKNQLIAQDEILENDKLDSTPEQMMKRNRLLELTLVRLREESLDNELRLTERINSLSDSVNEMDDIKNKYAVCQKRGNDLEKLSKELQTRLSSLQGSEELIEDLTLKNEGLTSKNEELSKNISELEDLETLNQELIDNHSLIEEELKQEIESLKRKLDDREGKIHELDLKIQKLEQIILRKTAEGEQEPKPVVENTNDANERSEFQNSLAEAYELGSKKYSDFLSSIFVDADAPKLNLFRDLISVSTIASFFSDRFLERARTDVEQGEYLVFCQVLMELTVIANFLLEVGRYRTTVIPEDIEKQIHAYLQEFSQRYEINDFEIPLSVDLVVADPSLKARESAILEFSKLDSKVRLGIFILGRSDLHSDYVPGLVKIHDILSDIIDKLMQTRASGDGLVEAVHIDEISWKKLDLFLSNLIDSGIQDGDLVIDTEAVSTLYSSLNEFSSLKVQEIPILQVFQGEEKQERVTVVHPADRSDAKLVEELKLKISVLQARLDKLQINEGKLMEADSSLKNEKRENEQLTERLSGLREQKLDLESKLAKTNEVLVSVGLDQYDSEEWKSKSEVHKEFERTDRNRMINEISKQRDFIERLTGARAGNSAHEDYSWLEANLAAPIKTDPVQPLKETVDRLFDLNINFGIMPQDKMSDPKFSRYYIGLIEEGIIDHLTSSY
;
A
#
# COMPACT_ATOMS: atom_id res chain seq x y z
N MET A 1 62.80 -5.57 36.00
CA MET A 1 63.48 -5.12 34.76
C MET A 1 62.83 -5.71 33.50
N SER A 2 62.51 -7.01 33.45
CA SER A 2 61.77 -7.59 32.30
C SER A 2 60.31 -7.12 32.21
N ASP A 3 59.61 -6.97 33.33
CA ASP A 3 58.15 -6.71 33.30
C ASP A 3 57.79 -5.35 32.68
N ASN A 4 58.57 -4.30 32.98
CA ASN A 4 58.42 -2.99 32.34
C ASN A 4 58.58 -3.05 30.80
N SER A 5 59.27 -4.06 30.25
CA SER A 5 59.38 -4.25 28.80
C SER A 5 58.08 -4.74 28.18
N ASN A 6 57.36 -5.63 28.87
CA ASN A 6 56.05 -6.12 28.44
C ASN A 6 54.97 -5.02 28.50
N GLU A 7 54.99 -4.18 29.54
CA GLU A 7 54.10 -3.02 29.62
C GLU A 7 54.37 -1.99 28.52
N LEU A 8 55.64 -1.70 28.23
CA LEU A 8 56.03 -0.82 27.11
C LEU A 8 55.59 -1.39 25.75
N GLU A 9 55.63 -2.71 25.54
CA GLU A 9 55.07 -3.33 24.33
C GLU A 9 53.54 -3.26 24.25
N LYS A 10 52.84 -3.47 25.36
CA LYS A 10 51.37 -3.32 25.43
C LYS A 10 50.98 -1.87 25.10
N LEU A 11 51.62 -0.89 25.72
CA LEU A 11 51.40 0.54 25.44
C LEU A 11 51.70 0.89 23.97
N ARG A 12 52.81 0.40 23.39
CA ARG A 12 53.10 0.59 21.96
C ARG A 12 52.05 -0.05 21.04
N ARG A 13 51.46 -1.18 21.42
CA ARG A 13 50.35 -1.82 20.68
C ARG A 13 49.07 -0.99 20.76
N ILE A 14 48.75 -0.45 21.94
CA ILE A 14 47.59 0.43 22.14
C ILE A 14 47.76 1.73 21.33
N ILE A 15 48.92 2.38 21.40
CA ILE A 15 49.22 3.61 20.64
C ILE A 15 49.06 3.37 19.14
N ARG A 16 49.61 2.28 18.58
CA ARG A 16 49.40 1.96 17.15
C ARG A 16 47.93 1.77 16.79
N ARG A 17 47.14 1.06 17.61
CA ARG A 17 45.70 0.89 17.37
C ARG A 17 44.94 2.22 17.44
N LEU A 18 45.33 3.13 18.32
CA LEU A 18 44.76 4.47 18.40
C LEU A 18 45.17 5.33 17.20
N ASP A 19 46.44 5.30 16.78
CA ASP A 19 46.92 5.99 15.57
C ASP A 19 46.20 5.49 14.30
N GLU A 20 45.93 4.18 14.23
CA GLU A 20 45.25 3.53 13.09
C GLU A 20 43.74 3.85 13.07
N LYS A 21 43.07 3.84 14.23
CA LYS A 21 41.68 4.34 14.36
C LYS A 21 41.56 5.85 14.09
N LEU A 22 42.53 6.65 14.54
CA LEU A 22 42.54 8.09 14.24
C LEU A 22 42.72 8.34 12.73
N ARG A 23 43.54 7.52 12.05
CA ARG A 23 43.66 7.59 10.58
C ARG A 23 42.36 7.23 9.88
N SER A 24 41.72 6.10 10.21
CA SER A 24 40.45 5.72 9.57
C SER A 24 39.38 6.79 9.77
N LEU A 25 39.22 7.29 11.00
CA LEU A 25 38.30 8.38 11.31
C LEU A 25 38.63 9.67 10.52
N THR A 26 39.90 10.05 10.37
CA THR A 26 40.24 11.23 9.53
C THR A 26 39.99 11.02 8.03
N GLU A 27 40.06 9.77 7.55
CA GLU A 27 39.79 9.42 6.15
C GLU A 27 38.27 9.37 5.88
N GLU A 28 37.50 8.78 6.79
CA GLU A 28 36.03 8.82 6.80
C GLU A 28 35.49 10.25 6.86
N LEU A 29 36.03 11.09 7.76
CA LEU A 29 35.63 12.50 7.88
C LEU A 29 35.93 13.28 6.59
N LYS A 30 37.02 12.95 5.89
CA LYS A 30 37.36 13.54 4.58
C LYS A 30 36.40 13.08 3.48
N VAL A 31 35.98 11.81 3.48
CA VAL A 31 34.96 11.29 2.54
C VAL A 31 33.57 11.89 2.83
N GLN A 32 33.20 12.08 4.10
CA GLN A 32 31.96 12.77 4.46
C GLN A 32 32.01 14.25 4.04
N GLN A 33 33.17 14.92 4.19
CA GLN A 33 33.35 16.29 3.70
C GLN A 33 33.20 16.40 2.17
N SER A 34 33.74 15.45 1.38
CA SER A 34 33.57 15.47 -0.07
C SER A 34 32.11 15.24 -0.49
N LYS A 35 31.44 14.24 0.10
CA LYS A 35 30.00 14.00 -0.11
C LYS A 35 29.15 15.22 0.26
N LEU A 36 29.49 15.91 1.34
CA LEU A 36 28.79 17.13 1.76
C LEU A 36 29.04 18.31 0.81
N SER A 37 30.21 18.41 0.16
CA SER A 37 30.42 19.40 -0.91
C SER A 37 29.66 19.05 -2.18
N GLU A 38 29.66 17.77 -2.61
CA GLU A 38 28.93 17.30 -3.79
C GLU A 38 27.42 17.52 -3.63
N SER A 39 26.85 17.16 -2.48
CA SER A 39 25.42 17.39 -2.16
C SER A 39 25.07 18.89 -2.12
N LYS A 40 25.97 19.74 -1.63
CA LYS A 40 25.78 21.21 -1.68
C LYS A 40 25.84 21.76 -3.10
N GLU A 41 26.70 21.21 -3.96
CA GLU A 41 26.80 21.61 -5.36
C GLU A 41 25.53 21.21 -6.13
N GLN A 42 25.07 19.96 -5.96
CA GLN A 42 23.78 19.50 -6.50
C GLN A 42 22.60 20.36 -6.03
N ASN A 43 22.53 20.71 -4.74
CA ASN A 43 21.46 21.58 -4.23
C ASN A 43 21.55 23.02 -4.80
N ASN A 44 22.75 23.51 -5.10
CA ASN A 44 22.96 24.78 -5.81
C ASN A 44 22.63 24.70 -7.31
N GLU A 45 22.58 23.51 -7.91
CA GLU A 45 22.09 23.29 -9.28
C GLU A 45 20.57 23.18 -9.31
N SER A 46 19.98 22.42 -8.39
CA SER A 46 18.52 22.30 -8.23
C SER A 46 17.86 23.64 -7.93
N THR A 47 18.47 24.49 -7.09
CA THR A 47 17.94 25.85 -6.83
C THR A 47 17.99 26.75 -8.07
N LYS A 48 19.09 26.76 -8.83
CA LYS A 48 19.16 27.49 -10.12
C LYS A 48 18.13 26.98 -11.14
N LEU A 49 17.87 25.67 -11.16
CA LEU A 49 16.88 25.08 -12.05
C LEU A 49 15.47 25.49 -11.62
N ALA A 50 15.16 25.47 -10.32
CA ALA A 50 13.90 25.98 -9.77
C ALA A 50 13.69 27.47 -10.08
N ASP A 51 14.71 28.31 -9.89
CA ASP A 51 14.68 29.74 -10.26
C ASP A 51 14.37 29.91 -11.76
N SER A 52 15.03 29.12 -12.64
CA SER A 52 14.82 29.19 -14.09
C SER A 52 13.42 28.73 -14.54
N LEU A 53 12.82 27.75 -13.84
CA LEU A 53 11.44 27.33 -14.09
C LEU A 53 10.43 28.36 -13.57
N SER A 54 10.74 29.02 -12.46
CA SER A 54 9.91 30.13 -11.94
C SER A 54 9.90 31.31 -12.93
N ASP A 55 11.05 31.67 -13.49
CA ASP A 55 11.19 32.67 -14.55
C ASP A 55 10.38 32.30 -15.81
N GLU A 56 10.35 31.02 -16.20
CA GLU A 56 9.57 30.57 -17.37
C GLU A 56 8.06 30.58 -17.08
N LEU A 57 7.63 30.17 -15.88
CA LEU A 57 6.23 30.24 -15.45
C LEU A 57 5.72 31.69 -15.40
N GLU A 58 6.52 32.64 -14.91
CA GLU A 58 6.14 34.06 -14.93
C GLU A 58 5.95 34.56 -16.38
N ARG A 59 6.88 34.22 -17.29
CA ARG A 59 6.77 34.59 -18.72
C ARG A 59 5.51 34.01 -19.37
N ARG A 60 5.22 32.72 -19.18
CA ARG A 60 4.00 32.08 -19.73
C ARG A 60 2.73 32.70 -19.13
N THR A 61 2.74 33.06 -17.86
CA THR A 61 1.60 33.73 -17.20
C THR A 61 1.33 35.11 -17.82
N VAL A 62 2.38 35.89 -18.12
CA VAL A 62 2.26 37.17 -18.82
C VAL A 62 1.76 36.98 -20.26
N GLU A 63 2.26 35.97 -20.98
CA GLU A 63 1.83 35.65 -22.35
C GLU A 63 0.34 35.26 -22.40
N VAL A 64 -0.12 34.38 -21.51
CA VAL A 64 -1.54 34.00 -21.38
C VAL A 64 -2.42 35.22 -21.08
N HIS A 65 -1.97 36.14 -20.21
CA HIS A 65 -2.71 37.37 -19.93
C HIS A 65 -2.79 38.28 -21.16
N SER A 66 -1.69 38.45 -21.90
CA SER A 66 -1.66 39.22 -23.15
C SER A 66 -2.61 38.66 -24.20
N LEU A 67 -2.58 37.33 -24.43
CA LEU A 67 -3.47 36.64 -25.36
C LEU A 67 -4.94 36.72 -24.93
N SER A 68 -5.23 36.74 -23.63
CA SER A 68 -6.59 36.95 -23.12
C SER A 68 -7.12 38.35 -23.44
N VAL A 69 -6.28 39.39 -23.29
CA VAL A 69 -6.65 40.77 -23.63
C VAL A 69 -6.88 40.92 -25.14
N GLU A 70 -5.99 40.37 -25.97
CA GLU A 70 -6.19 40.37 -27.44
C GLU A 70 -7.49 39.66 -27.85
N ASN A 71 -7.82 38.54 -27.20
CA ASN A 71 -9.06 37.80 -27.46
C ASN A 71 -10.32 38.62 -27.08
N ASP A 72 -10.29 39.38 -25.99
CA ASP A 72 -11.39 40.27 -25.61
C ASP A 72 -11.53 41.50 -26.52
N ASP A 73 -10.41 42.02 -27.05
CA ASP A 73 -10.42 43.02 -28.12
C ASP A 73 -11.03 42.44 -29.42
N PHE A 74 -10.65 41.22 -29.83
CA PHE A 74 -11.24 40.57 -31.01
C PHE A 74 -12.74 40.29 -30.84
N LYS A 75 -13.21 39.86 -29.66
CA LYS A 75 -14.65 39.73 -29.36
C LYS A 75 -15.37 41.06 -29.49
N SER A 76 -14.75 42.15 -29.02
CA SER A 76 -15.31 43.50 -29.10
C SER A 76 -15.42 44.00 -30.55
N GLN A 77 -14.40 43.74 -31.37
CA GLN A 77 -14.42 44.03 -32.81
C GLN A 77 -15.48 43.21 -33.55
N LEU A 78 -15.59 41.91 -33.27
CA LEU A 78 -16.55 41.00 -33.91
C LEU A 78 -17.99 41.43 -33.59
N LYS A 79 -18.25 41.87 -32.36
CA LYS A 79 -19.54 42.44 -31.95
C LYS A 79 -19.86 43.73 -32.71
N ALA A 80 -18.92 44.66 -32.82
CA ALA A 80 -19.11 45.90 -33.58
C ALA A 80 -19.41 45.65 -35.07
N LEU A 81 -18.71 44.69 -35.70
CA LEU A 81 -18.94 44.31 -37.09
C LEU A 81 -20.33 43.69 -37.30
N SER A 82 -20.79 42.86 -36.34
CA SER A 82 -22.12 42.26 -36.33
C SER A 82 -23.23 43.32 -36.28
N ASP A 83 -23.08 44.32 -35.42
CA ASP A 83 -24.02 45.44 -35.31
C ASP A 83 -24.04 46.29 -36.60
N GLU A 84 -22.89 46.48 -37.26
CA GLU A 84 -22.82 47.17 -38.56
C GLU A 84 -23.56 46.39 -39.66
N HIS A 85 -23.33 45.08 -39.79
CA HIS A 85 -24.04 44.22 -40.75
C HIS A 85 -25.56 44.26 -40.56
N LEU A 86 -26.04 44.28 -39.31
CA LEU A 86 -27.46 44.42 -38.99
C LEU A 86 -28.02 45.76 -39.50
N SER A 87 -27.24 46.84 -39.41
CA SER A 87 -27.62 48.17 -39.90
C SER A 87 -27.68 48.24 -41.44
N LEU A 88 -26.73 47.61 -42.12
CA LEU A 88 -26.62 47.61 -43.57
C LEU A 88 -27.78 46.82 -44.21
N THR A 89 -28.14 45.69 -43.60
CA THR A 89 -29.25 44.84 -44.04
C THR A 89 -30.59 45.60 -44.03
N LYS A 90 -30.82 46.46 -43.03
CA LYS A 90 -32.04 47.31 -42.96
C LYS A 90 -32.09 48.30 -44.14
N LYS A 91 -31.00 49.04 -44.40
CA LYS A 91 -30.92 50.01 -45.51
C LYS A 91 -31.18 49.36 -46.87
N TYR A 92 -30.67 48.14 -47.09
CA TYR A 92 -30.92 47.40 -48.34
C TYR A 92 -32.41 47.11 -48.56
N THR A 93 -33.16 46.77 -47.51
CA THR A 93 -34.62 46.53 -47.62
C THR A 93 -35.42 47.79 -47.95
N GLU A 94 -34.97 48.96 -47.50
CA GLU A 94 -35.64 50.24 -47.80
C GLU A 94 -35.48 50.64 -49.27
N VAL A 95 -34.27 50.53 -49.83
CA VAL A 95 -33.98 50.85 -51.24
C VAL A 95 -34.78 49.95 -52.19
N LYS A 96 -34.87 48.65 -51.89
CA LYS A 96 -35.65 47.69 -52.69
C LYS A 96 -37.12 48.09 -52.83
N ASN A 97 -37.72 48.66 -51.79
CA ASN A 97 -39.12 49.08 -51.79
C ASN A 97 -39.37 50.35 -52.61
N GLN A 98 -38.36 51.22 -52.76
CA GLN A 98 -38.48 52.46 -53.54
C GLN A 98 -38.45 52.21 -55.05
N LEU A 99 -37.69 51.21 -55.52
CA LEU A 99 -37.54 50.91 -56.94
C LEU A 99 -38.88 50.48 -57.58
N ILE A 100 -39.64 49.65 -56.87
CA ILE A 100 -40.93 49.09 -57.32
C ILE A 100 -41.96 50.19 -57.62
N ALA A 101 -41.89 51.34 -56.94
CA ALA A 101 -42.84 52.43 -57.10
C ALA A 101 -42.57 53.32 -58.34
N GLN A 102 -41.43 53.18 -59.03
CA GLN A 102 -41.12 53.98 -60.22
C GLN A 102 -41.62 53.37 -61.53
N ASP A 103 -41.65 52.03 -61.64
CA ASP A 103 -42.01 51.34 -62.87
C ASP A 103 -43.50 51.52 -63.27
N GLU A 104 -44.39 51.78 -62.30
CA GLU A 104 -45.84 51.94 -62.53
C GLU A 104 -46.22 53.24 -63.29
N ILE A 105 -45.29 54.18 -63.47
CA ILE A 105 -45.61 55.55 -63.97
C ILE A 105 -45.47 55.68 -65.50
N LEU A 106 -44.76 54.77 -66.18
CA LEU A 106 -44.25 55.00 -67.55
C LEU A 106 -45.15 54.52 -68.71
N GLU A 107 -46.30 53.89 -68.48
CA GLU A 107 -47.05 53.17 -69.54
C GLU A 107 -48.02 54.00 -70.43
N ASN A 108 -48.28 55.29 -70.18
CA ASN A 108 -49.45 55.99 -70.77
C ASN A 108 -49.14 57.26 -71.62
N ASP A 109 -48.88 57.14 -72.95
CA ASP A 109 -49.28 58.12 -74.01
C ASP A 109 -48.59 57.93 -75.40
N LYS A 110 -49.32 57.75 -76.53
CA LYS A 110 -48.90 58.05 -77.96
C LYS A 110 -50.04 58.07 -79.01
N LEU A 111 -49.91 58.88 -80.09
CA LEU A 111 -50.56 58.74 -81.44
C LEU A 111 -49.93 59.68 -82.54
N ASP A 112 -50.42 59.69 -83.80
CA ASP A 112 -49.82 60.39 -84.99
C ASP A 112 -50.79 61.32 -85.80
N SER A 113 -50.29 62.06 -86.81
CA SER A 113 -50.99 63.13 -87.58
C SER A 113 -50.59 63.32 -89.09
N THR A 114 -51.26 64.22 -89.86
CA THR A 114 -51.66 64.18 -91.32
C THR A 114 -50.74 64.88 -92.39
N PRO A 115 -51.12 65.14 -93.69
CA PRO A 115 -50.20 65.56 -94.79
C PRO A 115 -49.69 67.00 -94.97
N GLU A 116 -50.38 68.07 -94.55
CA GLU A 116 -49.70 69.39 -94.47
C GLU A 116 -48.81 69.44 -93.21
N GLN A 117 -49.29 68.73 -92.19
CA GLN A 117 -48.45 68.10 -91.18
C GLN A 117 -47.36 67.20 -91.78
N MET A 118 -47.41 66.61 -93.00
CA MET A 118 -46.29 65.89 -93.65
C MET A 118 -45.21 66.80 -94.25
N MET A 119 -45.52 68.01 -94.72
CA MET A 119 -44.45 68.97 -95.09
C MET A 119 -43.86 69.65 -93.87
N LYS A 120 -44.71 70.03 -92.90
CA LYS A 120 -44.23 70.41 -91.57
C LYS A 120 -43.45 69.27 -90.92
N ARG A 121 -43.85 68.00 -91.10
CA ARG A 121 -43.17 66.76 -90.69
C ARG A 121 -42.05 66.35 -91.63
N ASN A 122 -41.87 66.91 -92.83
CA ASN A 122 -40.62 66.70 -93.58
C ASN A 122 -39.55 67.64 -93.06
N ARG A 123 -39.89 68.89 -92.74
CA ARG A 123 -39.01 69.76 -91.93
C ARG A 123 -38.87 69.28 -90.49
N LEU A 124 -39.94 68.75 -89.87
CA LEU A 124 -39.86 68.11 -88.57
C LEU A 124 -39.11 66.79 -88.69
N LEU A 125 -39.11 66.07 -89.81
CA LEU A 125 -38.35 64.84 -90.01
C LEU A 125 -36.89 65.18 -90.26
N GLU A 126 -36.56 66.23 -91.00
CA GLU A 126 -35.18 66.74 -91.09
C GLU A 126 -34.69 67.19 -89.71
N LEU A 127 -35.50 67.96 -88.98
CA LEU A 127 -35.16 68.46 -87.65
C LEU A 127 -35.22 67.36 -86.57
N THR A 128 -36.07 66.34 -86.72
CA THR A 128 -36.05 65.12 -85.89
C THR A 128 -34.99 64.14 -86.37
N LEU A 129 -34.50 64.17 -87.61
CA LEU A 129 -33.36 63.35 -88.05
C LEU A 129 -32.05 63.97 -87.58
N VAL A 130 -31.98 65.31 -87.51
CA VAL A 130 -30.91 66.02 -86.80
C VAL A 130 -31.02 65.71 -85.31
N ARG A 131 -32.18 65.91 -84.66
CA ARG A 131 -32.34 65.54 -83.24
C ARG A 131 -32.18 64.05 -82.96
N LEU A 132 -32.53 63.15 -83.88
CA LEU A 132 -32.36 61.70 -83.71
C LEU A 132 -30.92 61.28 -84.03
N ARG A 133 -30.14 62.09 -84.75
CA ARG A 133 -28.68 61.95 -84.83
C ARG A 133 -28.00 62.50 -83.59
N GLU A 134 -28.44 63.64 -83.07
CA GLU A 134 -27.98 64.21 -81.80
C GLU A 134 -28.32 63.27 -80.64
N GLU A 135 -29.56 62.78 -80.56
CA GLU A 135 -30.03 61.80 -79.59
C GLU A 135 -29.39 60.41 -79.82
N SER A 136 -29.11 60.00 -81.06
CA SER A 136 -28.32 58.78 -81.31
C SER A 136 -26.86 58.94 -80.89
N LEU A 137 -26.27 60.13 -81.04
CA LEU A 137 -24.91 60.44 -80.60
C LEU A 137 -24.84 60.55 -79.07
N ASP A 138 -25.80 61.21 -78.44
CA ASP A 138 -25.96 61.28 -76.99
C ASP A 138 -26.25 59.90 -76.40
N ASN A 139 -27.02 59.06 -77.09
CA ASN A 139 -27.22 57.66 -76.69
C ASN A 139 -25.96 56.82 -76.92
N GLU A 140 -25.18 57.04 -77.99
CA GLU A 140 -23.88 56.39 -78.20
C GLU A 140 -22.86 56.82 -77.13
N LEU A 141 -22.85 58.10 -76.73
CA LEU A 141 -22.06 58.63 -75.62
C LEU A 141 -22.52 58.02 -74.29
N ARG A 142 -23.81 58.00 -73.98
CA ARG A 142 -24.34 57.34 -72.77
C ARG A 142 -24.09 55.84 -72.74
N LEU A 143 -24.17 55.16 -73.88
CA LEU A 143 -23.87 53.73 -74.00
C LEU A 143 -22.38 53.47 -73.83
N THR A 144 -21.49 54.32 -74.37
CA THR A 144 -20.04 54.19 -74.16
C THR A 144 -19.64 54.56 -72.73
N GLU A 145 -20.21 55.60 -72.12
CA GLU A 145 -20.09 55.88 -70.68
C GLU A 145 -20.59 54.71 -69.84
N ARG A 146 -21.73 54.10 -70.20
CA ARG A 146 -22.26 52.94 -69.49
C ARG A 146 -21.36 51.71 -69.65
N ILE A 147 -20.86 51.43 -70.86
CA ILE A 147 -19.90 50.37 -71.15
C ILE A 147 -18.62 50.59 -70.34
N ASN A 148 -18.10 51.82 -70.27
CA ASN A 148 -16.94 52.15 -69.44
C ASN A 148 -17.23 51.89 -67.95
N SER A 149 -18.35 52.40 -67.41
CA SER A 149 -18.72 52.15 -66.00
C SER A 149 -18.94 50.67 -65.67
N LEU A 150 -19.43 49.88 -66.63
CA LEU A 150 -19.58 48.43 -66.49
C LEU A 150 -18.22 47.72 -66.61
N SER A 151 -17.32 48.18 -67.47
CA SER A 151 -15.95 47.69 -67.57
C SER A 151 -15.17 47.96 -66.27
N ASP A 152 -15.31 49.16 -65.70
CA ASP A 152 -14.70 49.52 -64.42
C ASP A 152 -15.26 48.65 -63.29
N SER A 153 -16.58 48.45 -63.24
CA SER A 153 -17.21 47.55 -62.26
C SER A 153 -16.81 46.08 -62.45
N VAL A 154 -16.59 45.61 -63.67
CA VAL A 154 -16.03 44.27 -63.94
C VAL A 154 -14.59 44.17 -63.43
N ASN A 155 -13.76 45.19 -63.67
CA ASN A 155 -12.39 45.25 -63.14
C ASN A 155 -12.37 45.23 -61.59
N GLU A 156 -13.26 46.01 -60.94
CA GLU A 156 -13.42 45.99 -59.48
C GLU A 156 -13.85 44.62 -58.96
N MET A 157 -14.76 43.93 -59.67
CA MET A 157 -15.22 42.58 -59.31
C MET A 157 -14.11 41.54 -59.47
N ASP A 158 -13.26 41.64 -60.49
CA ASP A 158 -12.08 40.78 -60.63
C ASP A 158 -11.03 41.07 -59.54
N ASP A 159 -10.83 42.32 -59.14
CA ASP A 159 -10.00 42.70 -57.99
C ASP A 159 -10.52 42.14 -56.67
N ILE A 160 -11.84 42.18 -56.43
CA ILE A 160 -12.49 41.59 -55.26
C ILE A 160 -12.35 40.06 -55.30
N LYS A 161 -12.53 39.43 -56.46
CA LYS A 161 -12.36 37.98 -56.66
C LYS A 161 -10.91 37.54 -56.41
N ASN A 162 -9.92 38.33 -56.84
CA ASN A 162 -8.51 38.09 -56.55
C ASN A 162 -8.22 38.20 -55.05
N LYS A 163 -8.74 39.23 -54.37
CA LYS A 163 -8.63 39.38 -52.91
C LYS A 163 -9.31 38.22 -52.16
N TYR A 164 -10.49 37.79 -52.60
CA TYR A 164 -11.19 36.63 -52.05
C TYR A 164 -10.38 35.34 -52.20
N ALA A 165 -9.80 35.08 -53.37
CA ALA A 165 -8.94 33.92 -53.59
C ALA A 165 -7.68 33.92 -52.70
N VAL A 166 -7.08 35.10 -52.43
CA VAL A 166 -5.97 35.24 -51.47
C VAL A 166 -6.43 34.98 -50.03
N CYS A 167 -7.55 35.56 -49.61
CA CYS A 167 -8.13 35.31 -48.28
C CYS A 167 -8.51 33.84 -48.08
N GLN A 168 -9.07 33.18 -49.10
CA GLN A 168 -9.41 31.76 -49.07
C GLN A 168 -8.17 30.87 -48.92
N LYS A 169 -7.08 31.16 -49.65
CA LYS A 169 -5.80 30.45 -49.46
C LYS A 169 -5.27 30.62 -48.04
N ARG A 170 -5.26 31.86 -47.52
CA ARG A 170 -4.84 32.14 -46.13
C ARG A 170 -5.73 31.44 -45.09
N GLY A 171 -7.04 31.35 -45.34
CA GLY A 171 -7.97 30.57 -44.52
C GLY A 171 -7.60 29.09 -44.48
N ASN A 172 -7.40 28.48 -45.66
CA ASN A 172 -7.00 27.07 -45.77
C ASN A 172 -5.65 26.79 -45.08
N ASP A 173 -4.70 27.72 -45.15
CA ASP A 173 -3.39 27.55 -44.49
C ASP A 173 -3.48 27.73 -42.96
N LEU A 174 -4.35 28.61 -42.46
CA LEU A 174 -4.67 28.71 -41.03
C LEU A 174 -5.43 27.48 -40.52
N GLU A 175 -6.33 26.89 -41.32
CA GLU A 175 -6.99 25.62 -40.97
C GLU A 175 -6.01 24.45 -40.89
N LYS A 176 -5.02 24.37 -41.80
CA LYS A 176 -3.93 23.39 -41.71
C LYS A 176 -3.11 23.58 -40.43
N LEU A 177 -2.67 24.82 -40.16
CA LEU A 177 -1.92 25.14 -38.94
C LEU A 177 -2.72 24.80 -37.67
N SER A 178 -4.02 25.09 -37.66
CA SER A 178 -4.91 24.74 -36.55
C SER A 178 -4.98 23.22 -36.33
N LYS A 179 -5.11 22.44 -37.42
CA LYS A 179 -5.06 20.96 -37.36
C LYS A 179 -3.71 20.42 -36.89
N GLU A 180 -2.60 21.02 -37.33
CA GLU A 180 -1.24 20.65 -36.89
C GLU A 180 -1.00 20.99 -35.41
N LEU A 181 -1.51 22.12 -34.93
CA LEU A 181 -1.47 22.47 -33.51
C LEU A 181 -2.37 21.53 -32.69
N GLN A 182 -3.54 21.16 -33.20
CA GLN A 182 -4.44 20.22 -32.54
C GLN A 182 -3.82 18.82 -32.41
N THR A 183 -3.19 18.29 -33.47
CA THR A 183 -2.50 16.99 -33.39
C THR A 183 -1.28 17.03 -32.48
N ARG A 184 -0.51 18.13 -32.46
CA ARG A 184 0.57 18.34 -31.48
C ARG A 184 0.05 18.36 -30.05
N LEU A 185 -1.06 19.05 -29.79
CA LEU A 185 -1.67 19.11 -28.46
C LEU A 185 -2.16 17.74 -28.00
N SER A 186 -2.79 16.96 -28.88
CA SER A 186 -3.13 15.55 -28.59
C SER A 186 -1.89 14.68 -28.32
N SER A 187 -0.76 14.91 -29.00
CA SER A 187 0.49 14.17 -28.72
C SER A 187 1.14 14.59 -27.38
N LEU A 188 1.00 15.85 -26.98
CA LEU A 188 1.48 16.35 -25.69
C LEU A 188 0.65 15.79 -24.53
N GLN A 189 -0.67 15.65 -24.71
CA GLN A 189 -1.53 15.05 -23.70
C GLN A 189 -1.11 13.60 -23.36
N GLY A 190 -0.71 12.80 -24.35
CA GLY A 190 -0.12 11.47 -24.10
C GLY A 190 1.26 11.49 -23.44
N SER A 191 1.99 12.61 -23.50
CA SER A 191 3.23 12.79 -22.73
C SER A 191 2.98 13.22 -21.29
N GLU A 192 1.84 13.86 -21.01
CA GLU A 192 1.39 14.20 -19.65
C GLU A 192 1.03 12.94 -18.87
N GLU A 193 0.25 12.02 -19.46
CA GLU A 193 -0.03 10.69 -18.90
C GLU A 193 1.26 9.90 -18.60
N LEU A 194 2.25 9.94 -19.49
CA LEU A 194 3.55 9.30 -19.27
C LEU A 194 4.37 9.96 -18.14
N ILE A 195 4.27 11.28 -17.98
CA ILE A 195 4.92 12.01 -16.88
C ILE A 195 4.25 11.66 -15.55
N GLU A 196 2.92 11.54 -15.51
CA GLU A 196 2.16 11.10 -14.34
C GLU A 196 2.57 9.68 -13.91
N ASP A 197 2.56 8.72 -14.84
CA ASP A 197 3.03 7.33 -14.62
C ASP A 197 4.48 7.29 -14.08
N LEU A 198 5.39 8.09 -14.63
CA LEU A 198 6.77 8.17 -14.17
C LEU A 198 6.91 8.85 -12.81
N THR A 199 6.04 9.80 -12.49
CA THR A 199 6.02 10.51 -11.20
C THR A 199 5.52 9.58 -10.10
N LEU A 200 4.36 8.93 -10.30
CA LEU A 200 3.83 7.90 -9.39
C LEU A 200 4.84 6.76 -9.15
N LYS A 201 5.56 6.35 -10.20
CA LYS A 201 6.62 5.35 -10.08
C LYS A 201 7.85 5.83 -9.30
N ASN A 202 8.24 7.10 -9.45
CA ASN A 202 9.32 7.69 -8.66
C ASN A 202 8.91 7.86 -7.20
N GLU A 203 7.67 8.25 -6.90
CA GLU A 203 7.12 8.30 -5.54
C GLU A 203 7.12 6.92 -4.89
N GLY A 204 6.63 5.88 -5.58
CA GLY A 204 6.67 4.50 -5.10
C GLY A 204 8.10 3.97 -4.88
N LEU A 205 9.06 4.34 -5.73
CA LEU A 205 10.48 4.02 -5.51
C LEU A 205 11.10 4.80 -4.35
N THR A 206 10.65 6.04 -4.12
CA THR A 206 11.12 6.88 -3.00
C THR A 206 10.60 6.34 -1.68
N SER A 207 9.30 6.04 -1.57
CA SER A 207 8.70 5.39 -0.41
C SER A 207 9.38 4.04 -0.09
N LYS A 208 9.71 3.24 -1.12
CA LYS A 208 10.46 1.99 -0.94
C LYS A 208 11.91 2.20 -0.49
N ASN A 209 12.57 3.28 -0.93
CA ASN A 209 13.90 3.64 -0.42
C ASN A 209 13.84 4.13 1.03
N GLU A 210 12.78 4.83 1.43
CA GLU A 210 12.54 5.22 2.83
C GLU A 210 12.28 4.00 3.72
N GLU A 211 11.45 3.05 3.28
CA GLU A 211 11.22 1.76 3.94
C GLU A 211 12.54 0.98 4.10
N LEU A 212 13.33 0.83 3.03
CA LEU A 212 14.62 0.16 3.09
C LEU A 212 15.62 0.89 4.00
N SER A 213 15.60 2.23 4.02
CA SER A 213 16.47 3.02 4.91
C SER A 213 16.07 2.88 6.38
N LYS A 214 14.76 2.81 6.68
CA LYS A 214 14.24 2.50 8.01
C LYS A 214 14.65 1.10 8.46
N ASN A 215 14.48 0.10 7.60
CA ASN A 215 14.88 -1.27 7.88
C ASN A 215 16.41 -1.40 8.08
N ILE A 216 17.23 -0.62 7.36
CA ILE A 216 18.68 -0.54 7.60
C ILE A 216 18.97 0.08 8.98
N SER A 217 18.31 1.18 9.35
CA SER A 217 18.47 1.79 10.69
C SER A 217 18.08 0.83 11.81
N GLU A 218 16.98 0.08 11.66
CA GLU A 218 16.54 -0.93 12.64
C GLU A 218 17.54 -2.10 12.74
N LEU A 219 18.17 -2.50 11.64
CA LEU A 219 19.24 -3.51 11.63
C LEU A 219 20.54 -2.99 12.26
N GLU A 220 20.90 -1.72 12.04
CA GLU A 220 22.04 -1.06 12.69
C GLU A 220 21.80 -0.95 14.21
N ASP A 221 20.61 -0.54 14.65
CA ASP A 221 20.22 -0.51 16.06
C ASP A 221 20.30 -1.91 16.69
N LEU A 222 19.80 -2.95 16.01
CA LEU A 222 19.92 -4.35 16.45
C LEU A 222 21.38 -4.84 16.50
N GLU A 223 22.25 -4.41 15.58
CA GLU A 223 23.68 -4.72 15.64
C GLU A 223 24.35 -4.07 16.85
N THR A 224 24.02 -2.81 17.18
CA THR A 224 24.52 -2.15 18.39
C THR A 224 24.05 -2.84 19.66
N LEU A 225 22.76 -3.20 19.77
CA LEU A 225 22.21 -3.93 20.92
C LEU A 225 22.87 -5.32 21.07
N ASN A 226 23.13 -6.01 19.97
CA ASN A 226 23.83 -7.29 20.00
C ASN A 226 25.29 -7.13 20.45
N GLN A 227 25.98 -6.07 20.03
CA GLN A 227 27.33 -5.77 20.52
C GLN A 227 27.35 -5.43 22.02
N GLU A 228 26.37 -4.66 22.52
CA GLU A 228 26.21 -4.41 23.95
C GLU A 228 25.92 -5.70 24.73
N LEU A 229 25.09 -6.60 24.18
CA LEU A 229 24.81 -7.90 24.78
C LEU A 229 26.06 -8.80 24.82
N ILE A 230 26.88 -8.80 23.77
CA ILE A 230 28.17 -9.50 23.72
C ILE A 230 29.15 -8.94 24.78
N ASP A 231 29.25 -7.62 24.90
CA ASP A 231 30.11 -6.96 25.88
C ASP A 231 29.63 -7.27 27.32
N ASN A 232 28.32 -7.25 27.57
CA ASN A 232 27.72 -7.66 28.84
C ASN A 232 27.97 -9.14 29.17
N HIS A 233 27.83 -10.04 28.19
CA HIS A 233 28.16 -11.46 28.38
C HIS A 233 29.65 -11.67 28.68
N SER A 234 30.55 -10.93 28.02
CA SER A 234 31.99 -10.96 28.28
C SER A 234 32.32 -10.51 29.72
N LEU A 235 31.68 -9.45 30.20
CA LEU A 235 31.80 -8.96 31.59
C LEU A 235 31.30 -10.01 32.59
N ILE A 236 30.12 -10.57 32.38
CA ILE A 236 29.55 -11.62 33.25
C ILE A 236 30.44 -12.87 33.26
N GLU A 237 31.01 -13.27 32.11
CA GLU A 237 31.94 -14.40 32.04
C GLU A 237 33.24 -14.11 32.83
N GLU A 238 33.73 -12.87 32.84
CA GLU A 238 34.89 -12.46 33.63
C GLU A 238 34.57 -12.42 35.14
N GLU A 239 33.40 -11.92 35.54
CA GLU A 239 32.93 -11.95 36.94
C GLU A 239 32.78 -13.39 37.45
N LEU A 240 32.14 -14.27 36.67
CA LEU A 240 32.00 -15.69 37.03
C LEU A 240 33.36 -16.41 37.11
N LYS A 241 34.32 -16.09 36.23
CA LYS A 241 35.69 -16.61 36.34
C LYS A 241 36.36 -16.16 37.65
N GLN A 242 36.21 -14.89 38.03
CA GLN A 242 36.71 -14.37 39.30
C GLN A 242 36.03 -15.02 40.51
N GLU A 243 34.72 -15.25 40.46
CA GLU A 243 34.01 -15.96 41.53
C GLU A 243 34.50 -17.41 41.66
N ILE A 244 34.61 -18.14 40.55
CA ILE A 244 35.14 -19.52 40.51
C ILE A 244 36.56 -19.57 41.08
N GLU A 245 37.44 -18.62 40.76
CA GLU A 245 38.75 -18.53 41.40
C GLU A 245 38.66 -18.27 42.91
N SER A 246 37.74 -17.41 43.36
CA SER A 246 37.53 -17.15 44.78
C SER A 246 37.02 -18.39 45.53
N LEU A 247 36.16 -19.19 44.88
CA LEU A 247 35.59 -20.42 45.43
C LEU A 247 36.63 -21.53 45.46
N LYS A 248 37.48 -21.66 44.43
CA LYS A 248 38.64 -22.58 44.44
C LYS A 248 39.58 -22.29 45.61
N ARG A 249 39.98 -21.03 45.81
CA ARG A 249 40.83 -20.64 46.95
C ARG A 249 40.18 -20.98 48.31
N LYS A 250 38.86 -20.76 48.45
CA LYS A 250 38.08 -21.16 49.66
C LYS A 250 37.99 -22.68 49.84
N LEU A 251 38.01 -23.44 48.74
CA LEU A 251 37.98 -24.90 48.74
C LEU A 251 39.35 -25.46 49.15
N ASP A 252 40.44 -24.97 48.55
CA ASP A 252 41.82 -25.30 48.93
C ASP A 252 42.07 -25.01 50.44
N ASP A 253 41.62 -23.85 50.94
CA ASP A 253 41.64 -23.49 52.37
C ASP A 253 40.85 -24.45 53.27
N ARG A 254 39.79 -25.07 52.75
CA ARG A 254 38.97 -26.05 53.48
C ARG A 254 39.58 -27.45 53.40
N GLU A 255 40.13 -27.86 52.27
CA GLU A 255 40.87 -29.11 52.14
C GLU A 255 42.10 -29.12 53.06
N GLY A 256 42.84 -28.01 53.15
CA GLY A 256 43.91 -27.86 54.13
C GLY A 256 43.44 -28.04 55.59
N LYS A 257 42.27 -27.48 55.94
CA LYS A 257 41.66 -27.66 57.28
C LYS A 257 41.14 -29.08 57.52
N ILE A 258 40.59 -29.74 56.50
CA ILE A 258 40.19 -31.14 56.57
C ILE A 258 41.42 -32.01 56.81
N HIS A 259 42.51 -31.80 56.06
CA HIS A 259 43.76 -32.53 56.27
C HIS A 259 44.37 -32.31 57.67
N GLU A 260 44.30 -31.08 58.20
CA GLU A 260 44.64 -30.82 59.61
C GLU A 260 43.73 -31.57 60.61
N LEU A 261 42.44 -31.66 60.32
CA LEU A 261 41.47 -32.38 61.15
C LEU A 261 41.68 -33.90 61.05
N ASP A 262 41.97 -34.45 59.88
CA ASP A 262 42.32 -35.86 59.70
C ASP A 262 43.60 -36.23 60.45
N LEU A 263 44.62 -35.37 60.43
CA LEU A 263 45.83 -35.53 61.25
C LEU A 263 45.55 -35.40 62.76
N LYS A 264 44.49 -34.72 63.18
CA LYS A 264 44.01 -34.70 64.58
C LYS A 264 43.16 -35.94 64.89
N ILE A 265 42.33 -36.40 63.96
CA ILE A 265 41.51 -37.61 64.06
C ILE A 265 42.43 -38.82 64.16
N GLN A 266 43.43 -39.01 63.30
CA GLN A 266 44.39 -40.10 63.42
C GLN A 266 45.11 -40.13 64.78
N LYS A 267 45.43 -38.96 65.37
CA LYS A 267 45.98 -38.87 66.73
C LYS A 267 44.96 -39.27 67.79
N LEU A 268 43.71 -38.83 67.64
CA LEU A 268 42.60 -39.21 68.52
C LEU A 268 42.23 -40.69 68.37
N GLU A 269 42.28 -41.27 67.17
CA GLU A 269 42.09 -42.69 66.90
C GLU A 269 43.22 -43.51 67.51
N GLN A 270 44.48 -43.07 67.47
CA GLN A 270 45.56 -43.71 68.22
C GLN A 270 45.33 -43.64 69.75
N ILE A 271 44.68 -42.59 70.25
CA ILE A 271 44.28 -42.48 71.66
C ILE A 271 43.03 -43.34 71.97
N ILE A 272 42.08 -43.44 71.04
CA ILE A 272 40.85 -44.22 71.17
C ILE A 272 41.20 -45.70 71.07
N LEU A 273 42.02 -46.16 70.12
CA LEU A 273 42.55 -47.53 70.05
C LEU A 273 43.29 -47.94 71.33
N ARG A 274 43.98 -47.01 72.00
CA ARG A 274 44.53 -47.26 73.34
C ARG A 274 43.45 -47.43 74.41
N LYS A 275 42.30 -46.74 74.29
CA LYS A 275 41.16 -46.79 75.24
C LYS A 275 40.09 -47.84 74.91
N THR A 276 39.97 -48.30 73.67
CA THR A 276 39.05 -49.38 73.26
C THR A 276 39.72 -50.75 73.37
N ALA A 277 41.06 -50.79 73.40
CA ALA A 277 41.79 -51.87 74.07
C ALA A 277 41.46 -51.99 75.59
N GLU A 278 40.75 -51.01 76.17
CA GLU A 278 40.30 -50.98 77.57
C GLU A 278 38.76 -51.02 77.74
N GLY A 279 37.94 -51.21 76.67
CA GLY A 279 36.46 -51.23 76.81
C GLY A 279 35.64 -51.64 75.58
N GLU A 280 34.59 -52.44 75.81
CA GLU A 280 33.75 -53.13 74.81
C GLU A 280 32.40 -52.44 74.45
N GLN A 281 31.82 -52.90 73.31
CA GLN A 281 30.38 -53.00 72.93
C GLN A 281 29.63 -51.84 72.18
N GLU A 282 29.41 -52.10 70.87
CA GLU A 282 28.18 -51.87 70.05
C GLU A 282 26.92 -52.53 70.69
N PRO A 283 25.62 -52.38 70.24
CA PRO A 283 25.07 -52.21 68.85
C PRO A 283 23.95 -51.12 68.68
N LYS A 284 23.58 -50.57 67.51
CA LYS A 284 22.84 -51.00 66.26
C LYS A 284 21.27 -50.90 66.27
N PRO A 285 20.58 -50.75 65.08
CA PRO A 285 19.28 -50.07 64.92
C PRO A 285 18.09 -50.91 64.37
N VAL A 286 16.89 -50.28 64.23
CA VAL A 286 15.58 -50.82 63.76
C VAL A 286 14.70 -49.64 63.20
N VAL A 287 13.70 -49.74 62.30
CA VAL A 287 13.57 -50.37 60.95
C VAL A 287 12.19 -50.01 60.29
N GLU A 288 12.21 -49.62 59.00
CA GLU A 288 11.17 -49.71 57.91
C GLU A 288 9.70 -49.19 57.95
N ASN A 289 9.25 -48.79 56.73
CA ASN A 289 7.91 -48.85 56.09
C ASN A 289 6.78 -47.82 56.40
N THR A 290 6.60 -46.86 55.48
CA THR A 290 5.35 -46.12 55.19
C THR A 290 5.31 -45.71 53.70
N ASN A 291 4.44 -46.30 52.86
CA ASN A 291 4.31 -45.90 51.44
C ASN A 291 3.03 -45.06 51.15
N ASP A 292 1.83 -45.49 51.59
CA ASP A 292 0.59 -44.73 51.27
C ASP A 292 0.48 -43.38 52.02
N ALA A 293 1.08 -43.28 53.21
CA ALA A 293 1.28 -42.01 53.89
C ALA A 293 2.37 -41.17 53.21
N ASN A 294 3.33 -41.81 52.52
CA ASN A 294 4.36 -41.15 51.75
C ASN A 294 3.78 -40.50 50.50
N GLU A 295 2.83 -41.10 49.78
CA GLU A 295 2.30 -40.47 48.55
C GLU A 295 1.49 -39.19 48.83
N ARG A 296 0.67 -39.17 49.89
CA ARG A 296 -0.02 -37.94 50.33
C ARG A 296 0.95 -36.92 50.91
N SER A 297 1.98 -37.37 51.63
CA SER A 297 3.08 -36.52 52.12
C SER A 297 3.88 -35.93 50.95
N GLU A 298 4.28 -36.72 49.95
CA GLU A 298 5.01 -36.32 48.76
C GLU A 298 4.17 -35.39 47.89
N PHE A 299 2.85 -35.59 47.78
CA PHE A 299 1.98 -34.62 47.12
C PHE A 299 1.92 -33.30 47.91
N GLN A 300 1.71 -33.33 49.23
CA GLN A 300 1.69 -32.12 50.06
C GLN A 300 3.06 -31.41 50.10
N ASN A 301 4.16 -32.17 50.06
CA ASN A 301 5.52 -31.66 49.99
C ASN A 301 5.80 -31.09 48.60
N SER A 302 5.35 -31.72 47.50
CA SER A 302 5.46 -31.18 46.14
C SER A 302 4.63 -29.89 46.00
N LEU A 303 3.45 -29.84 46.61
CA LEU A 303 2.60 -28.65 46.65
C LEU A 303 3.26 -27.54 47.46
N ALA A 304 3.78 -27.84 48.66
CA ALA A 304 4.49 -26.89 49.50
C ALA A 304 5.80 -26.41 48.87
N GLU A 305 6.53 -27.30 48.19
CA GLU A 305 7.74 -26.98 47.44
C GLU A 305 7.40 -26.11 46.22
N ALA A 306 6.35 -26.41 45.46
CA ALA A 306 5.88 -25.54 44.37
C ALA A 306 5.43 -24.16 44.88
N TYR A 307 4.70 -24.09 46.00
CA TYR A 307 4.34 -22.84 46.66
C TYR A 307 5.58 -22.09 47.19
N GLU A 308 6.58 -22.75 47.78
CA GLU A 308 7.81 -22.10 48.23
C GLU A 308 8.66 -21.61 47.04
N LEU A 309 8.86 -22.46 46.02
CA LEU A 309 9.62 -22.13 44.82
C LEU A 309 8.98 -20.95 44.08
N GLY A 310 7.64 -20.99 43.92
CA GLY A 310 6.85 -19.92 43.34
C GLY A 310 6.92 -18.65 44.18
N SER A 311 6.59 -18.74 45.47
CA SER A 311 6.68 -17.62 46.41
C SER A 311 8.04 -16.95 46.43
N LYS A 312 9.14 -17.71 46.38
CA LYS A 312 10.49 -17.21 46.64
C LYS A 312 11.13 -16.67 45.37
N LYS A 313 11.12 -17.43 44.27
CA LYS A 313 11.67 -16.97 42.98
C LYS A 313 10.89 -15.78 42.44
N TYR A 314 9.56 -15.77 42.57
CA TYR A 314 8.76 -14.68 42.04
C TYR A 314 8.57 -13.51 42.99
N SER A 315 8.75 -13.66 44.32
CA SER A 315 8.86 -12.48 45.20
C SER A 315 10.02 -11.58 44.78
N ASP A 316 11.20 -12.16 44.54
CA ASP A 316 12.39 -11.40 44.17
C ASP A 316 12.27 -10.79 42.76
N PHE A 317 11.65 -11.51 41.81
CA PHE A 317 11.38 -11.05 40.44
C PHE A 317 10.28 -9.97 40.37
N LEU A 318 9.18 -10.11 41.13
CA LEU A 318 8.15 -9.09 41.20
C LEU A 318 8.66 -7.82 41.90
N SER A 319 9.52 -7.97 42.92
CA SER A 319 10.14 -6.84 43.61
C SER A 319 11.16 -6.09 42.74
N SER A 320 11.78 -6.74 41.74
CA SER A 320 12.70 -6.09 40.80
C SER A 320 11.98 -5.40 39.63
N ILE A 321 10.85 -5.95 39.17
CA ILE A 321 10.05 -5.34 38.09
C ILE A 321 9.15 -4.20 38.61
N PHE A 322 8.57 -4.34 39.79
CA PHE A 322 7.55 -3.44 40.31
C PHE A 322 8.03 -2.68 41.55
N VAL A 323 9.10 -1.89 41.39
CA VAL A 323 9.78 -1.13 42.47
C VAL A 323 8.83 -0.22 43.27
N ASP A 324 7.77 0.29 42.64
CA ASP A 324 6.82 1.26 43.21
C ASP A 324 5.36 0.71 43.33
N ALA A 325 5.13 -0.61 43.24
CA ALA A 325 3.78 -1.18 43.34
C ALA A 325 3.29 -1.38 44.79
N ASP A 326 2.01 -1.08 45.03
CA ASP A 326 1.36 -1.34 46.31
C ASP A 326 1.38 -2.85 46.68
N ALA A 327 1.61 -3.14 47.96
CA ALA A 327 1.68 -4.52 48.47
C ALA A 327 0.51 -5.46 48.08
N PRO A 328 -0.77 -5.00 47.98
CA PRO A 328 -1.86 -5.85 47.50
C PRO A 328 -1.67 -6.32 46.06
N LYS A 329 -1.20 -5.45 45.15
CA LYS A 329 -0.90 -5.84 43.76
C LYS A 329 0.19 -6.89 43.70
N LEU A 330 1.28 -6.71 44.46
CA LEU A 330 2.38 -7.67 44.53
C LEU A 330 1.93 -9.04 45.05
N ASN A 331 1.03 -9.07 46.05
CA ASN A 331 0.43 -10.31 46.52
C ASN A 331 -0.43 -10.96 45.43
N LEU A 332 -1.31 -10.20 44.76
CA LEU A 332 -2.15 -10.73 43.69
C LEU A 332 -1.33 -11.31 42.52
N PHE A 333 -0.26 -10.64 42.10
CA PHE A 333 0.67 -11.17 41.09
C PHE A 333 1.36 -12.44 41.56
N ARG A 334 1.82 -12.48 42.82
CA ARG A 334 2.42 -13.68 43.41
C ARG A 334 1.44 -14.85 43.45
N ASP A 335 0.19 -14.61 43.82
CA ASP A 335 -0.83 -15.64 43.91
C ASP A 335 -1.22 -16.16 42.52
N LEU A 336 -1.41 -15.28 41.53
CA LEU A 336 -1.64 -15.64 40.13
C LEU A 336 -0.46 -16.44 39.53
N ILE A 337 0.79 -16.06 39.81
CA ILE A 337 1.96 -16.86 39.38
C ILE A 337 1.97 -18.21 40.09
N SER A 338 1.64 -18.27 41.38
CA SER A 338 1.56 -19.54 42.10
C SER A 338 0.51 -20.46 41.47
N VAL A 339 -0.67 -19.95 41.12
CA VAL A 339 -1.73 -20.70 40.41
C VAL A 339 -1.25 -21.17 39.06
N SER A 340 -0.68 -20.30 38.22
CA SER A 340 -0.16 -20.70 36.90
C SER A 340 0.89 -21.81 37.01
N THR A 341 1.85 -21.67 37.95
CA THR A 341 2.92 -22.64 38.16
C THR A 341 2.38 -23.98 38.68
N ILE A 342 1.45 -23.95 39.63
CA ILE A 342 0.85 -25.13 40.24
C ILE A 342 -0.08 -25.85 39.26
N ALA A 343 -0.89 -25.10 38.51
CA ALA A 343 -1.81 -25.64 37.52
C ALA A 343 -1.04 -26.31 36.37
N SER A 344 0.01 -25.68 35.85
CA SER A 344 0.92 -26.26 34.86
C SER A 344 1.64 -27.52 35.37
N PHE A 345 2.18 -27.48 36.59
CA PHE A 345 2.84 -28.64 37.21
C PHE A 345 1.88 -29.83 37.39
N PHE A 346 0.64 -29.57 37.79
CA PHE A 346 -0.35 -30.63 37.94
C PHE A 346 -0.96 -31.09 36.63
N SER A 347 -1.15 -30.22 35.62
CA SER A 347 -1.59 -30.68 34.30
C SER A 347 -0.60 -31.67 33.72
N ASP A 348 0.70 -31.38 33.81
CA ASP A 348 1.75 -32.30 33.32
C ASP A 348 1.72 -33.63 34.08
N ARG A 349 1.62 -33.61 35.42
CA ARG A 349 1.54 -34.83 36.24
C ARG A 349 0.26 -35.64 36.03
N PHE A 350 -0.89 -34.99 35.86
CA PHE A 350 -2.13 -35.68 35.57
C PHE A 350 -2.12 -36.24 34.15
N LEU A 351 -1.47 -35.58 33.19
CA LEU A 351 -1.29 -36.06 31.83
C LEU A 351 -0.32 -37.25 31.79
N GLU A 352 0.72 -37.27 32.64
CA GLU A 352 1.54 -38.46 32.88
C GLU A 352 0.77 -39.60 33.57
N ARG A 353 -0.10 -39.32 34.54
CA ARG A 353 -0.92 -40.37 35.21
C ARG A 353 -1.99 -40.95 34.29
N ALA A 354 -2.64 -40.10 33.49
CA ALA A 354 -3.49 -40.53 32.39
C ALA A 354 -2.72 -41.44 31.40
N ARG A 355 -1.38 -41.37 31.32
CA ARG A 355 -0.60 -42.34 30.52
C ARG A 355 -0.63 -43.75 31.09
N THR A 356 -0.69 -43.91 32.41
CA THR A 356 -0.48 -45.20 33.08
C THR A 356 -1.74 -45.85 33.63
N ASP A 357 -2.78 -45.07 33.94
CA ASP A 357 -3.94 -45.53 34.69
C ASP A 357 -5.10 -46.02 33.79
N VAL A 358 -6.09 -46.69 34.39
CA VAL A 358 -7.29 -47.20 33.70
C VAL A 358 -8.46 -46.21 33.77
N GLU A 359 -8.55 -45.41 34.85
CA GLU A 359 -9.61 -44.41 35.07
C GLU A 359 -9.24 -43.07 34.38
N GLN A 360 -8.97 -43.13 33.07
CA GLN A 360 -8.34 -42.04 32.31
C GLN A 360 -9.22 -40.80 32.15
N GLY A 361 -10.55 -40.95 32.07
CA GLY A 361 -11.48 -39.85 31.81
C GLY A 361 -11.40 -38.73 32.85
N GLU A 362 -11.41 -39.07 34.14
CA GLU A 362 -11.34 -38.06 35.22
C GLU A 362 -10.02 -37.28 35.17
N TYR A 363 -8.89 -37.98 34.98
CA TYR A 363 -7.58 -37.33 34.85
C TYR A 363 -7.48 -36.40 33.63
N LEU A 364 -8.13 -36.72 32.51
CA LEU A 364 -8.16 -35.86 31.31
C LEU A 364 -8.99 -34.59 31.57
N VAL A 365 -10.15 -34.70 32.23
CA VAL A 365 -10.96 -33.54 32.64
C VAL A 365 -10.17 -32.65 33.62
N PHE A 366 -9.49 -33.24 34.61
CA PHE A 366 -8.61 -32.48 35.50
C PHE A 366 -7.46 -31.78 34.73
N CYS A 367 -6.86 -32.44 33.73
CA CYS A 367 -5.84 -31.79 32.87
C CYS A 367 -6.41 -30.57 32.14
N GLN A 368 -7.59 -30.69 31.53
CA GLN A 368 -8.20 -29.58 30.80
C GLN A 368 -8.41 -28.37 31.71
N VAL A 369 -9.05 -28.54 32.86
CA VAL A 369 -9.34 -27.43 33.78
C VAL A 369 -8.05 -26.77 34.29
N LEU A 370 -6.99 -27.54 34.54
CA LEU A 370 -5.69 -27.01 34.97
C LEU A 370 -4.96 -26.27 33.83
N MET A 371 -5.07 -26.74 32.57
CA MET A 371 -4.50 -26.03 31.42
C MET A 371 -5.25 -24.73 31.14
N GLU A 372 -6.59 -24.74 31.16
CA GLU A 372 -7.42 -23.53 31.03
C GLU A 372 -7.14 -22.52 32.16
N LEU A 373 -6.96 -23.00 33.40
CA LEU A 373 -6.56 -22.18 34.54
C LEU A 373 -5.17 -21.56 34.35
N THR A 374 -4.21 -22.33 33.83
CA THR A 374 -2.86 -21.83 33.51
C THR A 374 -2.93 -20.71 32.47
N VAL A 375 -3.75 -20.88 31.44
CA VAL A 375 -4.02 -19.87 30.40
C VAL A 375 -4.64 -18.60 31.01
N ILE A 376 -5.68 -18.73 31.84
CA ILE A 376 -6.37 -17.59 32.48
C ILE A 376 -5.44 -16.85 33.46
N ALA A 377 -4.65 -17.58 34.25
CA ALA A 377 -3.69 -16.99 35.17
C ALA A 377 -2.60 -16.21 34.43
N ASN A 378 -2.00 -16.80 33.38
CA ASN A 378 -1.02 -16.11 32.53
C ASN A 378 -1.62 -14.89 31.82
N PHE A 379 -2.85 -15.00 31.33
CA PHE A 379 -3.58 -13.88 30.76
C PHE A 379 -3.68 -12.69 31.74
N LEU A 380 -4.12 -12.95 32.98
CA LEU A 380 -4.27 -11.93 34.02
C LEU A 380 -2.93 -11.32 34.46
N LEU A 381 -1.87 -12.12 34.56
CA LEU A 381 -0.53 -11.64 34.87
C LEU A 381 -0.05 -10.61 33.84
N GLU A 382 -0.21 -10.92 32.55
CA GLU A 382 0.22 -10.04 31.48
C GLU A 382 -0.65 -8.79 31.36
N VAL A 383 -2.00 -8.90 31.44
CA VAL A 383 -2.86 -7.69 31.45
C VAL A 383 -2.58 -6.81 32.67
N GLY A 384 -2.26 -7.41 33.82
CA GLY A 384 -1.83 -6.68 35.01
C GLY A 384 -0.52 -5.92 34.82
N ARG A 385 0.45 -6.45 34.05
CA ARG A 385 1.71 -5.73 33.73
C ARG A 385 1.49 -4.46 32.93
N TYR A 386 0.55 -4.45 31.98
CA TYR A 386 0.29 -3.28 31.12
C TYR A 386 -0.38 -2.10 31.85
N ARG A 387 -0.98 -2.29 33.03
CA ARG A 387 -1.63 -1.22 33.78
C ARG A 387 -0.86 -0.83 35.05
N THR A 388 -0.27 0.36 35.01
CA THR A 388 0.20 1.07 36.21
C THR A 388 -0.96 1.41 37.17
N THR A 389 -2.19 1.56 36.66
CA THR A 389 -3.39 1.88 37.45
C THR A 389 -3.91 0.69 38.27
N VAL A 390 -4.81 0.99 39.21
CA VAL A 390 -5.37 0.03 40.18
C VAL A 390 -6.17 -1.07 39.47
N ILE A 391 -5.91 -2.33 39.83
CA ILE A 391 -6.74 -3.48 39.43
C ILE A 391 -8.08 -3.31 40.15
N PRO A 392 -9.24 -3.37 39.46
CA PRO A 392 -10.55 -3.23 40.10
C PRO A 392 -10.70 -4.19 41.29
N GLU A 393 -11.13 -3.66 42.44
CA GLU A 393 -11.25 -4.39 43.72
C GLU A 393 -12.17 -5.63 43.58
N ASP A 394 -13.11 -5.61 42.64
CA ASP A 394 -14.00 -6.73 42.33
C ASP A 394 -13.27 -7.89 41.62
N ILE A 395 -12.28 -7.59 40.77
CA ILE A 395 -11.43 -8.60 40.13
C ILE A 395 -10.47 -9.21 41.16
N GLU A 396 -9.88 -8.38 42.03
CA GLU A 396 -9.03 -8.85 43.14
C GLU A 396 -9.81 -9.80 44.06
N LYS A 397 -11.06 -9.47 44.40
CA LYS A 397 -11.97 -10.33 45.17
C LYS A 397 -12.35 -11.61 44.42
N GLN A 398 -12.60 -11.56 43.12
CA GLN A 398 -12.89 -12.76 42.32
C GLN A 398 -11.69 -13.70 42.29
N ILE A 399 -10.48 -13.19 42.07
CA ILE A 399 -9.25 -13.99 42.08
C ILE A 399 -8.98 -14.56 43.48
N HIS A 400 -9.15 -13.77 44.55
CA HIS A 400 -9.01 -14.26 45.93
C HIS A 400 -10.06 -15.31 46.30
N ALA A 401 -11.32 -15.12 45.91
CA ALA A 401 -12.37 -16.11 46.11
C ALA A 401 -12.05 -17.41 45.36
N TYR A 402 -11.59 -17.29 44.11
CA TYR A 402 -11.16 -18.43 43.29
C TYR A 402 -9.98 -19.18 43.92
N LEU A 403 -8.91 -18.48 44.30
CA LEU A 403 -7.75 -19.03 45.03
C LEU A 403 -8.19 -19.77 46.30
N GLN A 404 -9.06 -19.14 47.08
CA GLN A 404 -9.57 -19.68 48.33
C GLN A 404 -10.43 -20.93 48.07
N GLU A 405 -11.26 -20.93 47.04
CA GLU A 405 -12.11 -22.07 46.69
C GLU A 405 -11.30 -23.23 46.12
N PHE A 406 -10.35 -22.98 45.22
CA PHE A 406 -9.38 -23.97 44.70
C PHE A 406 -8.56 -24.60 45.83
N SER A 407 -8.18 -23.84 46.85
CA SER A 407 -7.49 -24.37 48.04
C SER A 407 -8.37 -25.23 48.97
N GLN A 408 -9.71 -25.15 48.83
CA GLN A 408 -10.68 -25.79 49.73
C GLN A 408 -11.46 -26.94 49.06
N ARG A 409 -11.69 -26.89 47.75
CA ARG A 409 -12.50 -27.86 47.00
C ARG A 409 -11.63 -28.60 45.99
N TYR A 410 -11.35 -29.86 46.33
CA TYR A 410 -10.66 -30.81 45.44
C TYR A 410 -11.59 -31.43 44.37
N GLU A 411 -12.90 -31.21 44.47
CA GLU A 411 -13.91 -31.70 43.54
C GLU A 411 -14.15 -30.61 42.49
N ILE A 412 -13.57 -30.78 41.30
CA ILE A 412 -13.32 -29.70 40.33
C ILE A 412 -14.45 -29.55 39.27
N ASN A 413 -15.48 -30.39 39.34
CA ASN A 413 -16.41 -30.60 38.21
C ASN A 413 -17.34 -29.42 37.84
N ASP A 414 -17.44 -28.37 38.68
CA ASP A 414 -18.35 -27.22 38.49
C ASP A 414 -17.63 -25.84 38.40
N PHE A 415 -16.30 -25.80 38.16
CA PHE A 415 -15.55 -24.53 38.14
C PHE A 415 -15.62 -23.78 36.81
N GLU A 416 -16.72 -23.07 36.56
CA GLU A 416 -16.71 -21.95 35.63
C GLU A 416 -16.02 -20.73 36.26
N ILE A 417 -15.01 -20.16 35.58
CA ILE A 417 -14.42 -18.87 35.95
C ILE A 417 -15.02 -17.80 35.01
N PRO A 418 -16.02 -16.99 35.43
CA PRO A 418 -16.66 -15.98 34.59
C PRO A 418 -15.81 -14.71 34.45
N LEU A 419 -14.55 -14.88 34.05
CA LEU A 419 -13.58 -13.80 33.90
C LEU A 419 -13.68 -13.20 32.50
N SER A 420 -14.59 -12.24 32.36
CA SER A 420 -14.79 -11.49 31.11
C SER A 420 -13.66 -10.48 30.89
N VAL A 421 -13.04 -10.53 29.71
CA VAL A 421 -12.00 -9.58 29.25
C VAL A 421 -12.50 -8.13 29.30
N ASP A 422 -13.81 -7.93 29.10
CA ASP A 422 -14.55 -6.67 29.23
C ASP A 422 -14.29 -5.92 30.54
N LEU A 423 -14.05 -6.64 31.64
CA LEU A 423 -13.83 -6.05 32.97
C LEU A 423 -12.39 -5.55 33.15
N VAL A 424 -11.45 -6.07 32.37
CA VAL A 424 -10.00 -5.85 32.56
C VAL A 424 -9.45 -4.83 31.56
N VAL A 425 -9.94 -4.85 30.31
CA VAL A 425 -9.40 -4.05 29.21
C VAL A 425 -10.45 -3.06 28.69
N ALA A 426 -10.26 -1.78 29.01
CA ALA A 426 -11.22 -0.73 28.65
C ALA A 426 -11.08 -0.21 27.21
N ASP A 427 -9.92 -0.39 26.57
CA ASP A 427 -9.72 0.00 25.17
C ASP A 427 -10.28 -1.10 24.25
N PRO A 428 -11.19 -0.80 23.29
CA PRO A 428 -11.80 -1.82 22.43
C PRO A 428 -10.80 -2.60 21.56
N SER A 429 -9.71 -1.96 21.13
CA SER A 429 -8.72 -2.57 20.22
C SER A 429 -7.78 -3.51 20.95
N LEU A 430 -7.35 -3.11 22.16
CA LEU A 430 -6.63 -4.00 23.07
C LEU A 430 -7.58 -5.13 23.53
N LYS A 431 -8.83 -4.82 23.87
CA LYS A 431 -9.83 -5.83 24.28
C LYS A 431 -10.02 -6.90 23.21
N ALA A 432 -10.10 -6.53 21.92
CA ALA A 432 -10.17 -7.48 20.82
C ALA A 432 -8.92 -8.38 20.75
N ARG A 433 -7.71 -7.80 20.86
CA ARG A 433 -6.44 -8.56 20.92
C ARG A 433 -6.40 -9.54 22.09
N GLU A 434 -6.69 -9.04 23.28
CA GLU A 434 -6.64 -9.78 24.54
C GLU A 434 -7.68 -10.90 24.60
N SER A 435 -8.89 -10.67 24.06
CA SER A 435 -9.91 -11.71 23.90
C SER A 435 -9.49 -12.77 22.88
N ALA A 436 -8.86 -12.38 21.76
CA ALA A 436 -8.35 -13.34 20.78
C ALA A 436 -7.26 -14.24 21.39
N ILE A 437 -6.26 -13.65 22.08
CA ILE A 437 -5.19 -14.41 22.76
C ILE A 437 -5.78 -15.43 23.73
N LEU A 438 -6.77 -15.04 24.54
CA LEU A 438 -7.40 -15.92 25.52
C LEU A 438 -8.13 -17.10 24.86
N GLU A 439 -8.96 -16.83 23.86
CA GLU A 439 -9.74 -17.86 23.16
C GLU A 439 -8.85 -18.82 22.33
N PHE A 440 -7.85 -18.29 21.60
CA PHE A 440 -6.88 -19.12 20.89
C PHE A 440 -6.07 -20.01 21.84
N SER A 441 -5.64 -19.48 23.00
CA SER A 441 -4.87 -20.24 24.00
C SER A 441 -5.71 -21.35 24.67
N LYS A 442 -6.99 -21.10 24.96
CA LYS A 442 -7.92 -22.14 25.43
C LYS A 442 -8.06 -23.25 24.38
N LEU A 443 -8.32 -22.89 23.12
CA LEU A 443 -8.45 -23.91 22.07
C LEU A 443 -7.15 -24.70 21.88
N ASP A 444 -5.99 -24.04 21.89
CA ASP A 444 -4.70 -24.73 21.79
C ASP A 444 -4.53 -25.77 22.90
N SER A 445 -4.94 -25.46 24.13
CA SER A 445 -4.92 -26.42 25.24
C SER A 445 -5.82 -27.65 24.98
N LYS A 446 -7.04 -27.45 24.45
CA LYS A 446 -7.94 -28.53 24.05
C LYS A 446 -7.40 -29.35 22.87
N VAL A 447 -6.74 -28.71 21.91
CA VAL A 447 -6.10 -29.39 20.77
C VAL A 447 -4.93 -30.25 21.24
N ARG A 448 -4.07 -29.76 22.14
CA ARG A 448 -2.98 -30.56 22.75
C ARG A 448 -3.54 -31.78 23.49
N LEU A 449 -4.62 -31.61 24.24
CA LEU A 449 -5.28 -32.73 24.93
C LEU A 449 -5.91 -33.72 23.93
N GLY A 450 -6.54 -33.24 22.85
CA GLY A 450 -7.04 -34.06 21.75
C GLY A 450 -5.95 -34.84 21.01
N ILE A 451 -4.79 -34.22 20.74
CA ILE A 451 -3.58 -34.89 20.20
C ILE A 451 -3.14 -36.00 21.15
N PHE A 452 -3.11 -35.72 22.46
CA PHE A 452 -2.73 -36.70 23.47
C PHE A 452 -3.72 -37.87 23.56
N ILE A 453 -5.03 -37.63 23.48
CA ILE A 453 -6.06 -38.67 23.49
C ILE A 453 -5.98 -39.54 22.22
N LEU A 454 -5.96 -38.91 21.04
CA LEU A 454 -5.98 -39.61 19.74
C LEU A 454 -4.66 -40.33 19.43
N GLY A 455 -3.52 -39.80 19.90
CA GLY A 455 -2.20 -40.45 19.78
C GLY A 455 -2.06 -41.77 20.54
N ARG A 456 -3.11 -42.20 21.24
CA ARG A 456 -3.17 -43.42 22.06
C ARG A 456 -4.22 -44.40 21.57
N SER A 457 -5.11 -43.96 20.67
CA SER A 457 -6.10 -44.80 20.02
C SER A 457 -5.53 -45.30 18.68
N ASP A 458 -5.29 -46.60 18.57
CA ASP A 458 -4.88 -47.23 17.30
C ASP A 458 -5.89 -46.94 16.18
N LEU A 459 -7.18 -46.85 16.52
CA LEU A 459 -8.30 -46.62 15.60
C LEU A 459 -8.41 -45.18 15.06
N HIS A 460 -7.79 -44.20 15.75
CA HIS A 460 -7.94 -42.78 15.43
C HIS A 460 -6.61 -42.03 15.30
N SER A 461 -5.49 -42.76 15.23
CA SER A 461 -4.15 -42.21 15.00
C SER A 461 -4.04 -41.38 13.70
N ASP A 462 -4.84 -41.68 12.68
CA ASP A 462 -4.91 -40.94 11.41
C ASP A 462 -5.31 -39.46 11.57
N TYR A 463 -5.98 -39.08 12.68
CA TYR A 463 -6.39 -37.69 12.94
C TYR A 463 -5.29 -36.86 13.61
N VAL A 464 -4.29 -37.51 14.22
CA VAL A 464 -3.20 -36.84 14.96
C VAL A 464 -2.43 -35.86 14.06
N PRO A 465 -2.03 -36.20 12.81
CA PRO A 465 -1.37 -35.24 11.92
C PRO A 465 -2.24 -34.03 11.56
N GLY A 466 -3.58 -34.17 11.60
CA GLY A 466 -4.51 -33.06 11.39
C GLY A 466 -4.51 -32.11 12.58
N LEU A 467 -4.66 -32.63 13.80
CA LEU A 467 -4.62 -31.82 15.02
C LEU A 467 -3.25 -31.20 15.29
N VAL A 468 -2.15 -31.90 15.00
CA VAL A 468 -0.78 -31.34 15.14
C VAL A 468 -0.62 -30.09 14.27
N LYS A 469 -1.08 -30.12 13.01
CA LYS A 469 -1.05 -28.91 12.16
C LYS A 469 -1.97 -27.81 12.66
N ILE A 470 -3.11 -28.14 13.26
CA ILE A 470 -3.99 -27.15 13.92
C ILE A 470 -3.27 -26.50 15.10
N HIS A 471 -2.57 -27.29 15.93
CA HIS A 471 -1.72 -26.80 17.02
C HIS A 471 -0.57 -25.90 16.51
N ASP A 472 0.11 -26.29 15.43
CA ASP A 472 1.17 -25.49 14.81
C ASP A 472 0.62 -24.12 14.34
N ILE A 473 -0.56 -24.10 13.69
CA ILE A 473 -1.24 -22.88 13.24
C ILE A 473 -1.70 -22.01 14.43
N LEU A 474 -2.30 -22.62 15.45
CA LEU A 474 -2.74 -21.90 16.65
C LEU A 474 -1.56 -21.28 17.39
N SER A 475 -0.43 -22.00 17.48
CA SER A 475 0.80 -21.50 18.10
C SER A 475 1.36 -20.29 17.33
N ASP A 476 1.44 -20.36 15.99
CA ASP A 476 1.85 -19.23 15.15
C ASP A 476 0.91 -18.02 15.29
N ILE A 477 -0.41 -18.23 15.35
CA ILE A 477 -1.39 -17.15 15.60
C ILE A 477 -1.20 -16.53 17.00
N ILE A 478 -1.00 -17.35 18.04
CA ILE A 478 -0.77 -16.88 19.41
C ILE A 478 0.55 -16.09 19.48
N ASP A 479 1.63 -16.59 18.87
CA ASP A 479 2.93 -15.91 18.84
C ASP A 479 2.83 -14.55 18.12
N LYS A 480 2.11 -14.48 16.99
CA LYS A 480 1.82 -13.22 16.27
C LYS A 480 1.02 -12.24 17.13
N LEU A 481 -0.01 -12.71 17.85
CA LEU A 481 -0.78 -11.88 18.78
C LEU A 481 0.03 -11.45 20.02
N MET A 482 0.99 -12.27 20.47
CA MET A 482 1.91 -11.92 21.55
C MET A 482 2.99 -10.92 21.09
N GLN A 483 3.38 -10.94 19.81
CA GLN A 483 4.22 -9.89 19.21
C GLN A 483 3.49 -8.55 19.13
N THR A 484 2.24 -8.50 18.65
CA THR A 484 1.42 -7.26 18.69
C THR A 484 1.11 -6.81 20.11
N ARG A 485 1.05 -7.75 21.07
CA ARG A 485 1.00 -7.43 22.49
C ARG A 485 2.25 -6.68 22.95
N ALA A 486 3.43 -7.22 22.64
CA ALA A 486 4.73 -6.67 23.02
C ALA A 486 5.04 -5.30 22.39
N SER A 487 4.57 -5.04 21.15
CA SER A 487 4.65 -3.70 20.53
C SER A 487 3.64 -2.70 21.09
N GLY A 488 2.62 -3.18 21.83
CA GLY A 488 1.53 -2.36 22.38
C GLY A 488 0.36 -2.15 21.42
N ASP A 489 0.39 -2.72 20.22
CA ASP A 489 -0.59 -2.49 19.14
C ASP A 489 -1.93 -3.21 19.37
N GLY A 490 -3.05 -2.50 19.17
CA GLY A 490 -4.39 -3.08 19.23
C GLY A 490 -4.86 -3.70 17.91
N LEU A 491 -5.87 -4.58 17.97
CA LEU A 491 -6.57 -5.06 16.78
C LEU A 491 -7.70 -4.07 16.41
N VAL A 492 -7.78 -3.65 15.14
CA VAL A 492 -8.85 -2.74 14.68
C VAL A 492 -10.20 -3.43 14.54
N GLU A 493 -10.22 -4.71 14.17
CA GLU A 493 -11.42 -5.55 14.15
C GLU A 493 -11.18 -6.81 14.99
N ALA A 494 -12.25 -7.37 15.56
CA ALA A 494 -12.18 -8.67 16.22
C ALA A 494 -11.80 -9.74 15.18
N VAL A 495 -10.95 -10.70 15.57
CA VAL A 495 -10.53 -11.78 14.67
C VAL A 495 -11.77 -12.57 14.24
N HIS A 496 -12.22 -12.36 13.01
CA HIS A 496 -13.42 -12.99 12.45
C HIS A 496 -13.12 -14.44 12.03
N ILE A 497 -12.89 -15.29 13.02
CA ILE A 497 -12.98 -16.73 12.85
C ILE A 497 -14.42 -17.06 12.44
N ASP A 498 -14.61 -17.97 11.48
CA ASP A 498 -15.94 -18.52 11.23
C ASP A 498 -16.47 -19.17 12.51
N GLU A 499 -17.43 -18.49 13.14
CA GLU A 499 -18.01 -18.87 14.43
C GLU A 499 -18.63 -20.27 14.38
N ILE A 500 -19.09 -20.70 13.20
CA ILE A 500 -19.66 -22.03 12.96
C ILE A 500 -18.55 -23.08 13.01
N SER A 501 -17.46 -22.89 12.27
CA SER A 501 -16.30 -23.79 12.31
C SER A 501 -15.66 -23.84 13.70
N TRP A 502 -15.44 -22.69 14.34
CA TRP A 502 -14.85 -22.63 15.68
C TRP A 502 -15.67 -23.41 16.72
N LYS A 503 -16.99 -23.19 16.76
CA LYS A 503 -17.89 -23.92 17.66
C LYS A 503 -17.95 -25.41 17.33
N LYS A 504 -17.82 -25.81 16.06
CA LYS A 504 -17.70 -27.23 15.69
C LYS A 504 -16.40 -27.85 16.20
N LEU A 505 -15.27 -27.15 16.14
CA LEU A 505 -13.99 -27.66 16.68
C LEU A 505 -14.04 -27.78 18.19
N ASP A 506 -14.52 -26.73 18.88
CA ASP A 506 -14.60 -26.71 20.33
C ASP A 506 -15.56 -27.79 20.85
N LEU A 507 -16.71 -27.97 20.21
CA LEU A 507 -17.64 -29.06 20.51
C LEU A 507 -17.03 -30.43 20.19
N PHE A 508 -16.31 -30.59 19.08
CA PHE A 508 -15.61 -31.84 18.74
C PHE A 508 -14.55 -32.20 19.79
N LEU A 509 -13.69 -31.25 20.17
CA LEU A 509 -12.64 -31.47 21.16
C LEU A 509 -13.24 -31.72 22.55
N SER A 510 -14.28 -30.98 22.94
CA SER A 510 -14.95 -31.19 24.23
C SER A 510 -15.60 -32.58 24.27
N ASN A 511 -16.34 -32.99 23.22
CA ASN A 511 -16.86 -34.36 23.10
C ASN A 511 -15.76 -35.43 23.10
N LEU A 512 -14.60 -35.17 22.48
CA LEU A 512 -13.44 -36.08 22.48
C LEU A 512 -12.82 -36.23 23.87
N ILE A 513 -12.80 -35.17 24.67
CA ILE A 513 -12.30 -35.18 26.06
C ILE A 513 -13.33 -35.86 26.97
N ASP A 514 -14.60 -35.46 26.90
CA ASP A 514 -15.72 -35.99 27.71
C ASP A 514 -15.96 -37.49 27.47
N SER A 515 -15.79 -37.96 26.22
CA SER A 515 -15.98 -39.38 25.88
C SER A 515 -14.84 -40.29 26.33
N GLY A 516 -13.69 -39.73 26.74
CA GLY A 516 -12.66 -40.41 27.54
C GLY A 516 -12.22 -41.79 27.03
N ILE A 517 -12.10 -41.97 25.71
CA ILE A 517 -11.77 -43.26 25.05
C ILE A 517 -12.65 -44.43 25.54
N GLN A 518 -13.96 -44.27 25.62
CA GLN A 518 -14.86 -45.44 25.61
C GLN A 518 -14.90 -46.04 24.20
N ASP A 519 -14.07 -47.07 23.99
CA ASP A 519 -13.96 -47.84 22.74
C ASP A 519 -15.34 -48.26 22.20
N GLY A 520 -15.77 -47.65 21.09
CA GLY A 520 -16.98 -48.07 20.35
C GLY A 520 -17.58 -47.01 19.43
N ASP A 521 -18.02 -45.88 19.99
CA ASP A 521 -19.07 -45.05 19.37
C ASP A 521 -18.65 -43.63 18.97
N LEU A 522 -17.35 -43.28 19.01
CA LEU A 522 -16.88 -41.95 18.60
C LEU A 522 -16.90 -41.78 17.06
N VAL A 523 -18.06 -41.37 16.54
CA VAL A 523 -18.22 -40.99 15.13
C VAL A 523 -17.59 -39.61 14.89
N ILE A 524 -16.33 -39.61 14.47
CA ILE A 524 -15.59 -38.40 14.10
C ILE A 524 -16.11 -37.87 12.76
N ASP A 525 -16.61 -36.64 12.74
CA ASP A 525 -16.99 -35.92 11.52
C ASP A 525 -15.74 -35.43 10.78
N THR A 526 -15.31 -36.20 9.79
CA THR A 526 -14.15 -35.90 8.92
C THR A 526 -14.36 -34.62 8.11
N GLU A 527 -15.60 -34.27 7.77
CA GLU A 527 -15.93 -33.07 7.00
C GLU A 527 -15.68 -31.82 7.85
N ALA A 528 -16.10 -31.83 9.12
CA ALA A 528 -15.80 -30.77 10.10
C ALA A 528 -14.29 -30.52 10.22
N VAL A 529 -13.48 -31.56 10.46
CA VAL A 529 -12.01 -31.44 10.61
C VAL A 529 -11.37 -30.86 9.34
N SER A 530 -11.82 -31.27 8.15
CA SER A 530 -11.29 -30.77 6.86
C SER A 530 -11.69 -29.31 6.57
N THR A 531 -12.90 -28.91 6.98
CA THR A 531 -13.40 -27.53 6.82
C THR A 531 -12.58 -26.59 7.71
N LEU A 532 -12.40 -26.98 8.97
CA LEU A 532 -11.56 -26.26 9.95
C LEU A 532 -10.11 -26.14 9.53
N TYR A 533 -9.52 -27.20 8.99
CA TYR A 533 -8.17 -27.14 8.44
C TYR A 533 -8.05 -26.11 7.31
N SER A 534 -9.08 -25.99 6.47
CA SER A 534 -9.11 -25.02 5.38
C SER A 534 -9.19 -23.59 5.92
N SER A 535 -10.12 -23.30 6.83
CA SER A 535 -10.27 -21.98 7.45
C SER A 535 -9.03 -21.56 8.26
N LEU A 536 -8.44 -22.47 9.04
CA LEU A 536 -7.21 -22.20 9.79
C LEU A 536 -6.00 -21.98 8.89
N ASN A 537 -5.92 -22.67 7.75
CA ASN A 537 -4.83 -22.48 6.78
C ASN A 537 -5.01 -21.19 5.96
N GLU A 538 -6.23 -20.68 5.79
CA GLU A 538 -6.46 -19.30 5.34
C GLU A 538 -5.92 -18.31 6.39
N PHE A 539 -6.17 -18.54 7.68
CA PHE A 539 -5.62 -17.72 8.78
C PHE A 539 -4.09 -17.76 8.91
N SER A 540 -3.43 -18.91 8.73
CA SER A 540 -1.95 -18.95 8.74
C SER A 540 -1.34 -18.25 7.53
N SER A 541 -2.07 -18.18 6.42
CA SER A 541 -1.66 -17.49 5.19
C SER A 541 -1.83 -15.96 5.25
N LEU A 542 -2.66 -15.44 6.17
CA LEU A 542 -2.75 -14.01 6.45
C LEU A 542 -1.41 -13.50 7.01
N LYS A 543 -0.78 -12.59 6.27
CA LYS A 543 0.38 -11.85 6.75
C LYS A 543 -0.07 -10.91 7.87
N VAL A 544 0.70 -10.84 8.95
CA VAL A 544 0.45 -9.93 10.08
C VAL A 544 0.34 -8.46 9.62
N GLN A 545 0.95 -8.11 8.49
CA GLN A 545 0.86 -6.80 7.83
C GLN A 545 -0.53 -6.43 7.29
N GLU A 546 -1.51 -7.35 7.24
CA GLU A 546 -2.89 -7.10 6.78
C GLU A 546 -3.92 -7.05 7.92
N ILE A 547 -3.51 -7.30 9.16
CA ILE A 547 -4.31 -6.90 10.32
C ILE A 547 -4.23 -5.36 10.37
N PRO A 548 -5.35 -4.61 10.31
CA PRO A 548 -5.27 -3.17 10.47
C PRO A 548 -4.82 -2.87 11.91
N ILE A 549 -3.69 -2.20 12.03
CA ILE A 549 -3.03 -1.84 13.29
C ILE A 549 -3.31 -0.37 13.58
N LEU A 550 -3.86 -0.10 14.76
CA LEU A 550 -4.00 1.25 15.29
C LEU A 550 -2.92 1.47 16.36
N GLN A 551 -1.93 2.33 16.07
CA GLN A 551 -0.93 2.75 17.06
C GLN A 551 -1.61 3.56 18.16
N VAL A 552 -1.87 2.93 19.29
CA VAL A 552 -2.39 3.59 20.49
C VAL A 552 -1.21 4.29 21.19
N PHE A 553 -1.15 5.63 21.06
CA PHE A 553 -0.12 6.47 21.67
C PHE A 553 0.04 6.17 23.18
N GLN A 554 1.14 5.53 23.56
CA GLN A 554 1.60 5.55 24.95
C GLN A 554 2.25 6.91 25.24
N GLY A 555 1.67 7.65 26.18
CA GLY A 555 2.24 8.92 26.63
C GLY A 555 3.49 8.69 27.47
N GLU A 556 4.69 8.89 26.89
CA GLU A 556 5.95 8.87 27.61
C GLU A 556 6.08 10.07 28.59
N GLU A 557 5.57 9.94 29.82
CA GLU A 557 6.00 10.80 30.93
C GLU A 557 7.44 10.42 31.36
N LYS A 558 8.43 10.98 30.67
CA LYS A 558 9.84 10.88 31.08
C LYS A 558 10.11 11.67 32.35
N GLN A 559 9.97 11.02 33.51
CA GLN A 559 10.40 11.55 34.81
C GLN A 559 11.94 11.56 34.95
N GLU A 560 12.58 12.66 34.57
CA GLU A 560 13.98 12.90 34.94
C GLU A 560 14.12 13.11 36.47
N ARG A 561 14.65 12.11 37.17
CA ARG A 561 15.05 12.24 38.59
C ARG A 561 16.26 13.18 38.73
N VAL A 562 16.01 14.46 39.00
CA VAL A 562 17.06 15.43 39.36
C VAL A 562 17.57 15.17 40.78
N THR A 563 18.76 14.59 40.89
CA THR A 563 19.48 14.46 42.18
C THR A 563 20.21 15.75 42.53
N VAL A 564 19.66 16.52 43.49
CA VAL A 564 20.30 17.74 43.99
C VAL A 564 21.46 17.40 44.92
N VAL A 565 22.69 17.73 44.50
CA VAL A 565 23.86 17.79 45.40
C VAL A 565 24.63 19.10 45.19
N HIS A 566 24.75 19.85 46.29
CA HIS A 566 25.64 20.99 46.48
C HIS A 566 26.27 20.82 47.88
N PRO A 567 27.51 21.27 48.14
CA PRO A 567 27.88 22.66 47.85
C PRO A 567 29.34 22.98 47.44
N ALA A 568 29.46 24.23 46.96
CA ALA A 568 30.59 25.17 47.09
C ALA A 568 31.85 25.06 46.20
N ASP A 569 32.30 26.26 45.83
CA ASP A 569 33.63 26.67 45.35
C ASP A 569 34.18 26.08 44.04
N ARG A 570 33.61 26.54 42.90
CA ARG A 570 34.42 27.08 41.76
C ARG A 570 33.61 27.83 40.70
N SER A 571 33.87 29.14 40.62
CA SER A 571 33.67 30.06 39.48
C SER A 571 32.27 30.24 38.90
N ASP A 572 31.66 31.40 39.18
CA ASP A 572 30.44 31.90 38.51
C ASP A 572 30.54 31.93 36.97
N ALA A 573 31.76 32.04 36.43
CA ALA A 573 32.01 31.97 34.99
C ALA A 573 31.53 30.64 34.38
N LYS A 574 31.70 29.51 35.08
CA LYS A 574 31.21 28.20 34.62
C LYS A 574 29.70 28.10 34.68
N LEU A 575 29.09 28.64 35.74
CA LEU A 575 27.63 28.73 35.87
C LEU A 575 27.04 29.57 34.72
N VAL A 576 27.70 30.67 34.34
CA VAL A 576 27.29 31.52 33.20
C VAL A 576 27.46 30.80 31.85
N GLU A 577 28.51 30.00 31.66
CA GLU A 577 28.65 29.17 30.45
C GLU A 577 27.60 28.04 30.38
N GLU A 578 27.35 27.37 31.50
CA GLU A 578 26.32 26.32 31.62
C GLU A 578 24.91 26.89 31.34
N LEU A 579 24.58 28.05 31.93
CA LEU A 579 23.31 28.74 31.67
C LEU A 579 23.19 29.20 30.21
N LYS A 580 24.27 29.69 29.58
CA LYS A 580 24.28 30.02 28.15
C LYS A 580 24.05 28.79 27.26
N LEU A 581 24.71 27.67 27.58
CA LEU A 581 24.51 26.41 26.86
C LEU A 581 23.06 25.94 26.98
N LYS A 582 22.50 25.98 28.21
CA LYS A 582 21.12 25.60 28.50
C LYS A 582 20.10 26.49 27.79
N ILE A 583 20.34 27.80 27.73
CA ILE A 583 19.53 28.73 26.92
C ILE A 583 19.63 28.36 25.44
N SER A 584 20.83 28.12 24.90
CA SER A 584 21.03 27.73 23.49
C SER A 584 20.29 26.44 23.12
N VAL A 585 20.33 25.43 23.99
CA VAL A 585 19.60 24.16 23.80
C VAL A 585 18.08 24.36 23.87
N LEU A 586 17.60 25.20 24.79
CA LEU A 586 16.18 25.55 24.87
C LEU A 586 15.70 26.36 23.65
N GLN A 587 16.54 27.26 23.13
CA GLN A 587 16.28 28.02 21.90
C GLN A 587 16.14 27.08 20.70
N ALA A 588 17.12 26.19 20.48
CA ALA A 588 17.07 25.21 19.39
C ALA A 588 15.89 24.23 19.52
N ARG A 589 15.47 23.89 20.74
CA ARG A 589 14.27 23.08 20.98
C ARG A 589 12.98 23.84 20.70
N LEU A 590 12.92 25.14 20.98
CA LEU A 590 11.82 26.02 20.61
C LEU A 590 11.69 26.13 19.08
N ASP A 591 12.80 26.41 18.39
CA ASP A 591 12.83 26.53 16.93
C ASP A 591 12.38 25.21 16.25
N LYS A 592 12.83 24.05 16.77
CA LYS A 592 12.39 22.74 16.30
C LYS A 592 10.89 22.49 16.55
N LEU A 593 10.34 22.96 17.67
CA LEU A 593 8.90 22.87 17.94
C LEU A 593 8.08 23.75 16.98
N GLN A 594 8.54 24.97 16.68
CA GLN A 594 7.88 25.86 15.71
C GLN A 594 7.88 25.28 14.28
N ILE A 595 8.99 24.66 13.86
CA ILE A 595 9.06 23.95 12.57
C ILE A 595 8.08 22.76 12.54
N ASN A 596 7.99 22.00 13.63
CA ASN A 596 7.05 20.88 13.73
C ASN A 596 5.58 21.35 13.75
N GLU A 597 5.27 22.47 14.41
CA GLU A 597 3.93 23.08 14.42
C GLU A 597 3.52 23.54 13.01
N GLY A 598 4.45 24.13 12.24
CA GLY A 598 4.24 24.46 10.83
C GLY A 598 3.93 23.23 9.97
N LYS A 599 4.71 22.15 10.11
CA LYS A 599 4.45 20.87 9.42
C LYS A 599 3.11 20.24 9.81
N LEU A 600 2.70 20.39 11.07
CA LEU A 600 1.43 19.85 11.56
C LEU A 600 0.24 20.65 10.99
N MET A 601 0.35 21.98 10.87
CA MET A 601 -0.63 22.79 10.14
C MET A 601 -0.72 22.43 8.65
N GLU A 602 0.41 22.16 8.01
CA GLU A 602 0.46 21.73 6.59
C GLU A 602 -0.24 20.38 6.42
N ALA A 603 0.06 19.39 7.27
CA ALA A 603 -0.59 18.09 7.30
C ALA A 603 -2.10 18.19 7.57
N ASP A 604 -2.53 19.00 8.54
CA ASP A 604 -3.96 19.27 8.81
C ASP A 604 -4.68 19.88 7.59
N SER A 605 -3.98 20.75 6.83
CA SER A 605 -4.53 21.33 5.60
C SER A 605 -4.69 20.30 4.48
N SER A 606 -3.73 19.38 4.33
CA SER A 606 -3.79 18.28 3.37
C SER A 606 -4.90 17.28 3.72
N LEU A 607 -4.94 16.85 4.99
CA LEU A 607 -5.95 15.92 5.50
C LEU A 607 -7.38 16.48 5.39
N LYS A 608 -7.55 17.81 5.47
CA LYS A 608 -8.82 18.48 5.21
C LYS A 608 -9.21 18.48 3.73
N ASN A 609 -8.24 18.58 2.82
CA ASN A 609 -8.48 18.48 1.37
C ASN A 609 -8.84 17.04 0.98
N GLU A 610 -8.07 16.04 1.43
CA GLU A 610 -8.34 14.63 1.18
C GLU A 610 -9.72 14.19 1.72
N LYS A 611 -10.12 14.63 2.92
CA LYS A 611 -11.48 14.37 3.44
C LYS A 611 -12.56 14.89 2.50
N ARG A 612 -12.38 16.10 1.95
CA ARG A 612 -13.33 16.71 1.01
C ARG A 612 -13.37 15.99 -0.34
N GLU A 613 -12.25 15.44 -0.79
CA GLU A 613 -12.20 14.61 -2.00
C GLU A 613 -12.86 13.25 -1.77
N ASN A 614 -12.60 12.61 -0.63
CA ASN A 614 -13.21 11.34 -0.26
C ASN A 614 -14.74 11.47 -0.07
N GLU A 615 -15.23 12.59 0.46
CA GLU A 615 -16.65 12.96 0.47
C GLU A 615 -17.24 13.01 -0.96
N GLN A 616 -16.56 13.66 -1.91
CA GLN A 616 -16.99 13.73 -3.32
C GLN A 616 -16.95 12.37 -4.03
N LEU A 617 -15.94 11.54 -3.76
CA LEU A 617 -15.85 10.17 -4.28
C LEU A 617 -16.98 9.29 -3.72
N THR A 618 -17.31 9.45 -2.43
CA THR A 618 -18.41 8.74 -1.78
C THR A 618 -19.77 9.14 -2.38
N GLU A 619 -20.00 10.44 -2.61
CA GLU A 619 -21.19 10.95 -3.30
C GLU A 619 -21.28 10.37 -4.73
N ARG A 620 -20.18 10.40 -5.50
CA ARG A 620 -20.11 9.81 -6.85
C ARG A 620 -20.38 8.30 -6.86
N LEU A 621 -19.87 7.56 -5.87
CA LEU A 621 -20.15 6.13 -5.71
C LEU A 621 -21.62 5.85 -5.36
N SER A 622 -22.28 6.69 -4.56
CA SER A 622 -23.72 6.57 -4.33
C SER A 622 -24.53 6.79 -5.62
N GLY A 623 -24.21 7.84 -6.40
CA GLY A 623 -24.86 8.09 -7.70
C GLY A 623 -24.69 6.95 -8.71
N LEU A 624 -23.50 6.33 -8.77
CA LEU A 624 -23.26 5.15 -9.62
C LEU A 624 -24.03 3.91 -9.14
N ARG A 625 -24.19 3.72 -7.82
CA ARG A 625 -25.02 2.64 -7.26
C ARG A 625 -26.50 2.83 -7.59
N GLU A 626 -27.03 4.05 -7.51
CA GLU A 626 -28.40 4.35 -7.93
C GLU A 626 -28.62 4.11 -9.43
N GLN A 627 -27.69 4.54 -10.29
CA GLN A 627 -27.74 4.27 -11.72
C GLN A 627 -27.73 2.77 -12.04
N LYS A 628 -26.90 1.99 -11.34
CA LYS A 628 -26.89 0.52 -11.46
C LYS A 628 -28.26 -0.07 -11.10
N LEU A 629 -28.86 0.38 -9.99
CA LEU A 629 -30.14 -0.14 -9.49
C LEU A 629 -31.31 0.21 -10.44
N ASP A 630 -31.30 1.40 -11.04
CA ASP A 630 -32.24 1.79 -12.10
C ASP A 630 -32.04 0.95 -13.39
N LEU A 631 -30.81 0.69 -13.80
CA LEU A 631 -30.51 -0.21 -14.93
C LEU A 631 -30.95 -1.65 -14.66
N GLU A 632 -30.73 -2.19 -13.46
CA GLU A 632 -31.23 -3.51 -13.05
C GLU A 632 -32.77 -3.56 -13.03
N SER A 633 -33.45 -2.49 -12.55
CA SER A 633 -34.91 -2.37 -12.63
C SER A 633 -35.42 -2.33 -14.07
N LYS A 634 -34.74 -1.60 -14.96
CA LYS A 634 -35.05 -1.56 -16.40
C LYS A 634 -34.84 -2.92 -17.04
N LEU A 635 -33.75 -3.61 -16.73
CA LEU A 635 -33.43 -4.95 -17.24
C LEU A 635 -34.46 -5.99 -16.78
N ALA A 636 -34.88 -5.95 -15.51
CA ALA A 636 -35.96 -6.78 -14.98
C ALA A 636 -37.29 -6.53 -15.72
N LYS A 637 -37.68 -5.26 -15.94
CA LYS A 637 -38.88 -4.92 -16.71
C LYS A 637 -38.79 -5.36 -18.17
N THR A 638 -37.63 -5.25 -18.82
CA THR A 638 -37.47 -5.78 -20.19
C THR A 638 -37.55 -7.29 -20.23
N ASN A 639 -37.03 -8.00 -19.22
CA ASN A 639 -37.19 -9.45 -19.12
C ASN A 639 -38.67 -9.84 -18.88
N GLU A 640 -39.39 -9.13 -18.01
CA GLU A 640 -40.83 -9.34 -17.80
C GLU A 640 -41.63 -9.11 -19.09
N VAL A 641 -41.30 -8.07 -19.86
CA VAL A 641 -41.90 -7.84 -21.19
C VAL A 641 -41.56 -8.97 -22.17
N LEU A 642 -40.30 -9.42 -22.25
CA LEU A 642 -39.89 -10.52 -23.11
C LEU A 642 -40.63 -11.83 -22.78
N VAL A 643 -40.81 -12.11 -21.48
CA VAL A 643 -41.63 -13.22 -20.96
C VAL A 643 -43.10 -13.06 -21.35
N SER A 644 -43.67 -11.85 -21.22
CA SER A 644 -45.06 -11.58 -21.60
C SER A 644 -45.35 -11.74 -23.10
N VAL A 645 -44.32 -11.64 -23.94
CA VAL A 645 -44.40 -11.76 -25.41
C VAL A 645 -44.06 -13.19 -25.88
N GLY A 646 -43.65 -14.09 -24.98
CA GLY A 646 -43.30 -15.48 -25.31
C GLY A 646 -41.94 -15.65 -26.00
N LEU A 647 -41.05 -14.66 -25.88
CA LEU A 647 -39.70 -14.69 -26.45
C LEU A 647 -38.66 -15.34 -25.52
N ASP A 648 -39.07 -15.62 -24.28
CA ASP A 648 -38.37 -16.40 -23.26
C ASP A 648 -38.29 -17.91 -23.58
N GLN A 649 -39.02 -18.39 -24.59
CA GLN A 649 -38.93 -19.76 -25.11
C GLN A 649 -38.04 -19.90 -26.35
N TYR A 650 -37.25 -18.87 -26.73
CA TYR A 650 -36.25 -19.03 -27.79
C TYR A 650 -35.11 -19.95 -27.34
N ASP A 651 -34.86 -20.96 -28.17
CA ASP A 651 -34.23 -22.22 -27.79
C ASP A 651 -32.82 -22.09 -27.20
N SER A 652 -32.47 -23.01 -26.28
CA SER A 652 -31.18 -22.99 -25.56
C SER A 652 -29.95 -23.16 -26.47
N GLU A 653 -30.15 -23.57 -27.72
CA GLU A 653 -29.08 -23.67 -28.72
C GLU A 653 -28.58 -22.29 -29.19
N GLU A 654 -29.44 -21.28 -29.26
CA GLU A 654 -29.00 -19.94 -29.66
C GLU A 654 -28.23 -19.24 -28.53
N TRP A 655 -28.55 -19.54 -27.26
CA TRP A 655 -27.76 -19.12 -26.10
C TRP A 655 -26.43 -19.88 -25.96
N LYS A 656 -26.38 -21.18 -26.32
CA LYS A 656 -25.12 -21.92 -26.46
C LYS A 656 -24.25 -21.32 -27.56
N SER A 657 -24.83 -21.05 -28.73
CA SER A 657 -24.18 -20.33 -29.83
C SER A 657 -23.67 -18.96 -29.37
N LYS A 658 -24.44 -18.20 -28.59
CA LYS A 658 -24.00 -16.91 -28.03
C LYS A 658 -22.87 -17.04 -27.00
N SER A 659 -22.86 -18.11 -26.19
CA SER A 659 -21.75 -18.45 -25.28
C SER A 659 -20.49 -18.90 -26.04
N GLU A 660 -20.64 -19.64 -27.13
CA GLU A 660 -19.55 -20.04 -28.03
C GLU A 660 -18.99 -18.84 -28.80
N VAL A 661 -19.84 -17.95 -29.30
CA VAL A 661 -19.43 -16.66 -29.91
C VAL A 661 -18.71 -15.78 -28.89
N HIS A 662 -19.15 -15.74 -27.62
CA HIS A 662 -18.43 -15.00 -26.57
C HIS A 662 -17.05 -15.60 -26.28
N LYS A 663 -16.95 -16.93 -26.19
CA LYS A 663 -15.66 -17.65 -26.03
C LYS A 663 -14.75 -17.50 -27.25
N GLU A 664 -15.30 -17.43 -28.47
CA GLU A 664 -14.55 -17.07 -29.67
C GLU A 664 -14.09 -15.61 -29.64
N PHE A 665 -14.91 -14.69 -29.16
CA PHE A 665 -14.50 -13.29 -28.96
C PHE A 665 -13.34 -13.18 -27.98
N GLU A 666 -13.45 -13.81 -26.80
CA GLU A 666 -12.37 -13.92 -25.81
C GLU A 666 -11.10 -14.55 -26.39
N ARG A 667 -11.24 -15.60 -27.23
CA ARG A 667 -10.11 -16.20 -27.95
C ARG A 667 -9.48 -15.21 -28.94
N THR A 668 -10.29 -14.47 -29.70
CA THR A 668 -9.77 -13.48 -30.66
C THR A 668 -9.07 -12.31 -29.96
N ASP A 669 -9.61 -11.79 -28.86
CA ASP A 669 -8.97 -10.72 -28.10
C ASP A 669 -7.72 -11.20 -27.35
N ARG A 670 -7.74 -12.43 -26.80
CA ARG A 670 -6.53 -13.05 -26.23
C ARG A 670 -5.45 -13.27 -27.29
N ASN A 671 -5.80 -13.75 -28.48
CA ASN A 671 -4.87 -13.91 -29.59
C ASN A 671 -4.37 -12.55 -30.10
N ARG A 672 -5.21 -11.52 -30.11
CA ARG A 672 -4.82 -10.14 -30.44
C ARG A 672 -3.81 -9.60 -29.43
N MET A 673 -4.03 -9.80 -28.12
CA MET A 673 -3.06 -9.44 -27.08
C MET A 673 -1.75 -10.24 -27.20
N ILE A 674 -1.80 -11.54 -27.46
CA ILE A 674 -0.60 -12.38 -27.67
C ILE A 674 0.21 -11.89 -28.87
N ASN A 675 -0.45 -11.56 -29.98
CA ASN A 675 0.20 -11.00 -31.15
C ASN A 675 0.79 -9.61 -30.87
N GLU A 676 0.11 -8.76 -30.11
CA GLU A 676 0.62 -7.44 -29.75
C GLU A 676 1.81 -7.51 -28.78
N ILE A 677 1.75 -8.38 -27.78
CA ILE A 677 2.89 -8.69 -26.88
C ILE A 677 4.07 -9.24 -27.69
N SER A 678 3.83 -10.04 -28.72
CA SER A 678 4.89 -10.56 -29.59
C SER A 678 5.53 -9.45 -30.43
N LYS A 679 4.75 -8.55 -31.04
CA LYS A 679 5.28 -7.36 -31.74
C LYS A 679 6.05 -6.44 -30.80
N GLN A 680 5.55 -6.22 -29.58
CA GLN A 680 6.23 -5.40 -28.58
C GLN A 680 7.55 -6.04 -28.15
N ARG A 681 7.61 -7.37 -28.02
CA ARG A 681 8.87 -8.10 -27.78
C ARG A 681 9.84 -7.96 -28.94
N ASP A 682 9.41 -8.17 -30.19
CA ASP A 682 10.25 -7.97 -31.38
C ASP A 682 10.76 -6.51 -31.48
N PHE A 683 9.94 -5.54 -31.12
CA PHE A 683 10.31 -4.12 -31.10
C PHE A 683 11.31 -3.80 -29.98
N ILE A 684 11.09 -4.33 -28.77
CA ILE A 684 12.04 -4.21 -27.65
C ILE A 684 13.36 -4.92 -27.98
N GLU A 685 13.34 -6.09 -28.63
CA GLU A 685 14.53 -6.82 -29.04
C GLU A 685 15.32 -6.04 -30.12
N ARG A 686 14.63 -5.37 -31.05
CA ARG A 686 15.27 -4.45 -32.01
C ARG A 686 15.87 -3.21 -31.31
N LEU A 687 15.16 -2.59 -30.38
CA LEU A 687 15.66 -1.43 -29.63
C LEU A 687 16.83 -1.79 -28.70
N THR A 688 16.79 -2.95 -28.04
CA THR A 688 17.87 -3.42 -27.16
C THR A 688 19.07 -3.95 -27.94
N GLY A 689 18.84 -4.61 -29.08
CA GLY A 689 19.88 -4.96 -30.06
C GLY A 689 20.58 -3.73 -30.65
N ALA A 690 19.84 -2.67 -30.97
CA ALA A 690 20.41 -1.39 -31.38
C ALA A 690 21.25 -0.75 -30.25
N ARG A 691 20.83 -0.89 -28.98
CA ARG A 691 21.58 -0.40 -27.81
C ARG A 691 22.89 -1.15 -27.53
N ALA A 692 23.07 -2.36 -28.06
CA ALA A 692 24.31 -3.13 -27.93
C ALA A 692 25.38 -2.74 -28.97
N GLY A 693 25.01 -2.02 -30.03
CA GLY A 693 25.92 -1.47 -31.02
C GLY A 693 26.39 -0.06 -30.65
N ASN A 694 27.65 0.08 -30.20
CA ASN A 694 28.25 1.37 -29.89
C ASN A 694 28.51 2.23 -31.15
N SER A 695 27.45 2.86 -31.68
CA SER A 695 27.55 4.04 -32.54
C SER A 695 26.29 4.89 -32.41
N ALA A 696 26.39 5.99 -31.68
CA ALA A 696 25.32 6.98 -31.58
C ALA A 696 25.19 7.75 -32.90
N HIS A 697 24.29 7.28 -33.78
CA HIS A 697 23.57 8.11 -34.72
C HIS A 697 22.25 7.44 -35.10
N GLU A 698 21.16 8.18 -34.99
CA GLU A 698 19.81 7.79 -35.40
C GLU A 698 19.73 7.77 -36.93
N ASP A 699 20.16 6.68 -37.55
CA ASP A 699 20.06 6.53 -39.01
C ASP A 699 18.77 5.78 -39.38
N TYR A 700 17.65 6.51 -39.32
CA TYR A 700 16.36 6.11 -39.93
C TYR A 700 16.42 6.14 -41.47
N SER A 701 17.62 6.24 -42.05
CA SER A 701 17.91 6.31 -43.50
C SER A 701 17.30 5.16 -44.30
N TRP A 702 17.12 3.97 -43.71
CA TRP A 702 16.42 2.84 -44.34
C TRP A 702 14.91 3.06 -44.50
N LEU A 703 14.30 3.86 -43.61
CA LEU A 703 12.88 4.24 -43.67
C LEU A 703 12.71 5.42 -44.63
N GLU A 704 13.58 6.44 -44.52
CA GLU A 704 13.60 7.59 -45.43
C GLU A 704 13.88 7.18 -46.88
N ALA A 705 14.82 6.26 -47.14
CA ALA A 705 15.14 5.81 -48.50
C ALA A 705 13.96 5.12 -49.21
N ASN A 706 13.09 4.42 -48.47
CA ASN A 706 11.90 3.79 -49.03
C ASN A 706 10.78 4.79 -49.33
N LEU A 707 10.62 5.82 -48.48
CA LEU A 707 9.62 6.88 -48.62
C LEU A 707 10.03 7.96 -49.64
N ALA A 708 11.32 8.29 -49.74
CA ALA A 708 11.84 9.38 -50.56
C ALA A 708 12.10 9.00 -52.04
N ALA A 709 12.03 7.72 -52.41
CA ALA A 709 12.30 7.27 -53.78
C ALA A 709 11.21 7.72 -54.76
N PRO A 710 11.49 8.71 -55.65
CA PRO A 710 10.48 9.42 -56.41
C PRO A 710 9.83 8.56 -57.50
N ILE A 711 8.51 8.70 -57.64
CA ILE A 711 7.74 7.99 -58.67
C ILE A 711 8.10 8.58 -60.04
N LYS A 712 8.89 7.84 -60.84
CA LYS A 712 9.09 8.14 -62.25
C LYS A 712 7.90 7.62 -63.05
N THR A 713 6.82 8.40 -63.07
CA THR A 713 5.64 8.09 -63.88
C THR A 713 5.96 8.18 -65.37
N ASP A 714 6.15 7.04 -66.03
CA ASP A 714 5.97 6.97 -67.48
C ASP A 714 4.45 6.99 -67.77
N PRO A 715 3.94 7.84 -68.68
CA PRO A 715 2.53 8.27 -68.69
C PRO A 715 1.51 7.23 -69.19
N VAL A 716 1.87 5.94 -69.26
CA VAL A 716 1.06 4.89 -69.89
C VAL A 716 0.58 3.81 -68.91
N GLN A 717 1.20 3.64 -67.72
CA GLN A 717 0.73 2.68 -66.69
C GLN A 717 0.80 3.18 -65.22
N PRO A 718 0.50 4.47 -64.90
CA PRO A 718 0.72 5.01 -63.55
C PRO A 718 -0.10 4.32 -62.44
N LEU A 719 -1.32 3.88 -62.73
CA LEU A 719 -2.21 3.30 -61.71
C LEU A 719 -1.70 1.95 -61.21
N LYS A 720 -1.17 1.11 -62.12
CA LYS A 720 -0.77 -0.25 -61.78
C LYS A 720 0.51 -0.27 -60.95
N GLU A 721 1.54 0.48 -61.33
CA GLU A 721 2.79 0.56 -60.56
C GLU A 721 2.57 1.19 -59.17
N THR A 722 1.64 2.14 -59.05
CA THR A 722 1.29 2.73 -57.75
C THR A 722 0.55 1.74 -56.85
N VAL A 723 -0.37 0.94 -57.41
CA VAL A 723 -1.06 -0.14 -56.68
C VAL A 723 -0.08 -1.26 -56.31
N ASP A 724 0.74 -1.74 -57.24
CA ASP A 724 1.75 -2.78 -56.99
C ASP A 724 2.73 -2.34 -55.89
N ARG A 725 3.18 -1.06 -55.88
CA ARG A 725 4.05 -0.52 -54.82
C ARG A 725 3.34 -0.34 -53.48
N LEU A 726 2.03 -0.05 -53.45
CA LEU A 726 1.23 -0.07 -52.22
C LEU A 726 1.04 -1.50 -51.68
N PHE A 727 0.89 -2.50 -52.57
CA PHE A 727 0.92 -3.91 -52.19
C PHE A 727 2.28 -4.32 -51.62
N ASP A 728 3.39 -3.95 -52.24
CA ASP A 728 4.74 -4.23 -51.72
C ASP A 728 4.98 -3.57 -50.35
N LEU A 729 4.53 -2.33 -50.15
CA LEU A 729 4.57 -1.68 -48.83
C LEU A 729 3.71 -2.42 -47.81
N ASN A 730 2.50 -2.86 -48.18
CA ASN A 730 1.62 -3.62 -47.30
C ASN A 730 2.21 -5.00 -46.94
N ILE A 731 2.88 -5.66 -47.88
CA ILE A 731 3.57 -6.95 -47.67
C ILE A 731 4.79 -6.77 -46.74
N ASN A 732 5.60 -5.72 -46.94
CA ASN A 732 6.82 -5.50 -46.16
C ASN A 732 6.56 -4.91 -44.75
N PHE A 733 5.48 -4.15 -44.57
CA PHE A 733 5.15 -3.49 -43.29
C PHE A 733 3.92 -4.07 -42.57
N GLY A 734 3.29 -5.11 -43.12
CA GLY A 734 2.28 -5.93 -42.42
C GLY A 734 1.00 -5.17 -42.04
N ILE A 735 0.56 -4.23 -42.88
CA ILE A 735 -0.54 -3.30 -42.57
C ILE A 735 -1.93 -3.99 -42.67
N MET A 736 -2.03 -5.12 -43.39
CA MET A 736 -3.25 -5.95 -43.48
C MET A 736 -3.09 -7.36 -42.90
N PRO A 737 -4.18 -7.95 -42.35
CA PRO A 737 -4.21 -9.35 -41.94
C PRO A 737 -4.22 -10.28 -43.17
N GLN A 738 -3.11 -11.00 -43.38
CA GLN A 738 -2.93 -11.90 -44.53
C GLN A 738 -3.98 -13.03 -44.58
N ASP A 739 -4.45 -13.49 -43.43
CA ASP A 739 -5.38 -14.62 -43.31
C ASP A 739 -6.70 -14.43 -44.09
N LYS A 740 -7.14 -13.17 -44.26
CA LYS A 740 -8.40 -12.82 -44.94
C LYS A 740 -8.25 -12.52 -46.43
N MET A 741 -7.03 -12.40 -46.97
CA MET A 741 -6.79 -12.26 -48.42
C MET A 741 -7.14 -13.54 -49.20
N SER A 742 -7.19 -14.69 -48.52
CA SER A 742 -7.60 -15.96 -49.10
C SER A 742 -9.11 -16.04 -49.42
N ASP A 743 -9.95 -15.14 -48.86
CA ASP A 743 -11.36 -15.04 -49.22
C ASP A 743 -11.55 -14.10 -50.44
N PRO A 744 -11.97 -14.62 -51.60
CA PRO A 744 -12.16 -13.82 -52.81
C PRO A 744 -13.30 -12.80 -52.69
N LYS A 745 -14.20 -12.90 -51.69
CA LYS A 745 -15.21 -11.86 -51.42
C LYS A 745 -14.61 -10.67 -50.70
N PHE A 746 -13.77 -10.91 -49.68
CA PHE A 746 -13.09 -9.84 -48.94
C PHE A 746 -12.11 -9.09 -49.85
N SER A 747 -11.34 -9.83 -50.66
CA SER A 747 -10.48 -9.26 -51.71
C SER A 747 -11.25 -8.32 -52.65
N ARG A 748 -12.39 -8.75 -53.22
CA ARG A 748 -13.19 -7.92 -54.13
C ARG A 748 -13.82 -6.69 -53.46
N TYR A 749 -14.32 -6.84 -52.23
CA TYR A 749 -14.88 -5.72 -51.48
C TYR A 749 -13.81 -4.66 -51.19
N TYR A 750 -12.61 -5.09 -50.80
CA TYR A 750 -11.51 -4.18 -50.48
C TYR A 750 -10.91 -3.51 -51.72
N ILE A 751 -10.81 -4.22 -52.85
CA ILE A 751 -10.44 -3.64 -54.14
C ILE A 751 -11.46 -2.57 -54.56
N GLY A 752 -12.77 -2.84 -54.44
CA GLY A 752 -13.81 -1.86 -54.74
C GLY A 752 -13.72 -0.59 -53.88
N LEU A 753 -13.43 -0.73 -52.59
CA LEU A 753 -13.24 0.39 -51.66
C LEU A 753 -12.02 1.27 -52.01
N ILE A 754 -10.94 0.66 -52.51
CA ILE A 754 -9.75 1.38 -52.99
C ILE A 754 -10.02 2.02 -54.36
N GLU A 755 -10.73 1.33 -55.26
CA GLU A 755 -11.13 1.89 -56.56
C GLU A 755 -12.07 3.09 -56.38
N GLU A 756 -13.10 3.01 -55.52
CA GLU A 756 -13.97 4.15 -55.20
C GLU A 756 -13.18 5.31 -54.57
N GLY A 757 -12.35 5.05 -53.56
CA GLY A 757 -11.55 6.10 -52.91
C GLY A 757 -10.55 6.79 -53.85
N ILE A 758 -9.96 6.06 -54.80
CA ILE A 758 -9.06 6.64 -55.81
C ILE A 758 -9.83 7.38 -56.91
N ILE A 759 -11.01 6.88 -57.33
CA ILE A 759 -11.88 7.56 -58.31
C ILE A 759 -12.42 8.87 -57.73
N ASP A 760 -12.88 8.88 -56.47
CA ASP A 760 -13.32 10.10 -55.78
C ASP A 760 -12.17 11.11 -55.68
N HIS A 761 -10.94 10.65 -55.37
CA HIS A 761 -9.82 11.57 -55.27
C HIS A 761 -9.38 12.14 -56.62
N LEU A 762 -9.39 11.32 -57.69
CA LEU A 762 -9.08 11.77 -59.06
C LEU A 762 -10.17 12.66 -59.66
N THR A 763 -11.44 12.44 -59.33
CA THR A 763 -12.55 13.31 -59.77
C THR A 763 -12.66 14.60 -58.96
N SER A 764 -12.17 14.63 -57.71
CA SER A 764 -12.04 15.86 -56.91
C SER A 764 -10.93 16.82 -57.37
N SER A 765 -10.06 16.38 -58.30
CA SER A 765 -8.83 17.07 -58.70
C SER A 765 -8.81 17.50 -60.17
N TYR A 766 -9.98 17.55 -60.82
CA TYR A 766 -10.19 17.93 -62.22
C TYR A 766 -11.22 19.07 -62.38
#